data_AF-A0A7N5KK12-F1
#
_entry.id   AF-A0A7N5KK12-F1
#
_cell.length_a   1.000
_cell.length_b   1.000
_cell.length_c   1.000
_cell.angle_alpha   90.00
_cell.angle_beta   90.00
_cell.angle_gamma   90.00
#
_symmetry.space_group_name_H-M   'P 1'
#
loop_
_entity.id
_entity.type
_entity.pdbx_description
1 polymer ?
#
loop_
_entity_poly.entity_id
_entity_poly.type
_entity_poly.pdbx_seq_one_letter_code
_entity_poly.pdbx_strand_id
1 'polypeptide(L)'
;MWPPRPPPCPGMSEETRLSKLAAAKKKLREYQQKNNLGIPAGVKKKRKIKNASNPETTTSDGCHSSEDIQDILKVLVSDLNRSNGVALPPLDKWQTPKDRAAPASPTFDDTVSPGGVPSPCASPPRVTSMASVQSHDAENGPFLVDENKCLSSTESLRQLSQQLNGLMSESSSCINGEGLACSANMKDLEKQQNQESLDQMEKEKKEFEQKLAKEQGSLREQLQVHIQTIGILVSEKNDLQTALTHTQQAVRQKAGESEDLASRLQSSRQRIGELERTLSAVSTQQKQVDRHNKDLTKERDALKLELYKNNKNSEDLEQQNSELEEKLRVLVNEKAGMQLRVEELQKKLEMSELLLQQFFSPSETPDSSQELQQALQERAQLEARVGQLRDTVKQLQLERDQYAENLKEDNAVWQQRMKQMSEQMQKLREEKEHGVNQVRELEASVAELKNQIVVPPAPEPPAGPSEEEQRLQAEAKQLQKELEILAGQLQAQVKDNEGLSRLNQEQQQRLLELERAAECWGEQVEERKRTLESMQNDRATISRALSQNRELKQQLAELQDGFVRLSNENMEVTTALQSEQRVKQELAKKLGQLQEQVELKSQEAKSLQHKQNQYLGHMQQYLVAYQQHVAAYQQLALDKEMLHKQIVLQTKLMDRLQHEDLQVKAAAEKACQELEETQGRLEAATQQNQQLQAQLSLMAVPGEGDELDSEEKDEEAARPKPSMPEGLESPEAMVAYFNSALAGAEEERARLRQQLKEQKLRCRRLARLAAPGPPAPKEKAPAPGSGDGSVPRETHQALQVAMDKLQNRFTEVMQEKADLQERVEELEHRCVQLSGETDTIGEYIALYQSQRAVLKERHREKEEYINRLAQDKEEMKVKLLELQELVLHLVEHKEWQCKVLAPAQNLAGEPAAAPPAQELGNANGQGDMQVVSLANNDDVAPPQGEALRGPSAPENPTKQQVIRLLHEIQNTQECPGLGNNPYIPFFYRADDNNEVKIMVI
;
A
#
# COMPACT_ATOMS: atom_id res chain seq x y z
N MET A 1 -2.59 3.81 -33.65
CA MET A 1 -1.78 4.17 -32.46
C MET A 1 -0.62 3.18 -32.30
N TRP A 2 0.40 3.49 -31.51
CA TRP A 2 1.41 2.50 -31.05
C TRP A 2 0.93 1.83 -29.75
N PRO A 3 1.37 0.60 -29.43
CA PRO A 3 1.02 -0.05 -28.16
C PRO A 3 1.66 0.68 -26.96
N PRO A 4 1.05 0.62 -25.77
CA PRO A 4 1.68 1.12 -24.54
C PRO A 4 3.02 0.43 -24.29
N ARG A 5 4.01 1.17 -23.78
CA ARG A 5 5.23 0.54 -23.26
C ARG A 5 4.87 -0.30 -22.02
N PRO A 6 5.49 -1.47 -21.81
CA PRO A 6 5.35 -2.19 -20.55
C PRO A 6 5.82 -1.30 -19.38
N PRO A 7 5.27 -1.47 -18.17
CA PRO A 7 5.69 -0.70 -17.00
C PRO A 7 7.18 -0.94 -16.72
N PRO A 8 7.91 0.06 -16.21
CA PRO A 8 9.30 -0.13 -15.82
C PRO A 8 9.38 -1.21 -14.74
N CYS A 9 10.29 -2.17 -14.90
CA CYS A 9 10.53 -3.22 -13.91
C CYS A 9 10.76 -2.60 -12.52
N PRO A 10 10.30 -3.24 -11.42
CA PRO A 10 10.36 -2.67 -10.08
C PRO A 10 11.73 -2.09 -9.76
N GLY A 11 11.78 -0.77 -9.58
CA GLY A 11 13.00 -0.05 -9.29
C GLY A 11 13.61 -0.61 -8.01
N MET A 12 14.84 -1.13 -8.08
CA MET A 12 15.55 -1.63 -6.90
C MET A 12 15.55 -0.54 -5.82
N SER A 13 15.19 -0.91 -4.58
CA SER A 13 15.14 0.05 -3.47
C SER A 13 16.44 0.83 -3.36
N GLU A 14 16.37 2.08 -2.90
CA GLU A 14 17.55 2.95 -2.70
C GLU A 14 18.64 2.23 -1.89
N GLU A 15 18.22 1.47 -0.88
CA GLU A 15 19.07 0.58 -0.08
C GLU A 15 19.73 -0.53 -0.90
N THR A 16 18.99 -1.22 -1.78
CA THR A 16 19.56 -2.19 -2.74
C THR A 16 20.53 -1.52 -3.71
N ARG A 17 20.23 -0.30 -4.17
CA ARG A 17 21.06 0.51 -5.06
C ARG A 17 22.36 0.93 -4.36
N LEU A 18 22.28 1.40 -3.12
CA LEU A 18 23.41 1.76 -2.26
C LEU A 18 24.26 0.54 -1.90
N SER A 19 23.65 -0.59 -1.54
CA SER A 19 24.35 -1.85 -1.25
C SER A 19 25.11 -2.38 -2.46
N LYS A 20 24.47 -2.42 -3.65
CA LYS A 20 25.15 -2.79 -4.91
C LYS A 20 26.23 -1.78 -5.31
N LEU A 21 26.04 -0.49 -5.05
CA LEU A 21 27.05 0.56 -5.30
C LEU A 21 28.23 0.48 -4.31
N ALA A 22 28.00 0.08 -3.05
CA ALA A 22 29.04 -0.23 -2.08
C ALA A 22 29.83 -1.49 -2.46
N ALA A 23 29.14 -2.56 -2.89
CA ALA A 23 29.77 -3.76 -3.42
C ALA A 23 30.59 -3.49 -4.69
N ALA A 24 30.09 -2.64 -5.60
CA ALA A 24 30.82 -2.18 -6.78
C ALA A 24 32.05 -1.34 -6.39
N LYS A 25 31.92 -0.39 -5.45
CA LYS A 25 33.06 0.39 -4.90
C LYS A 25 34.09 -0.50 -4.18
N LYS A 26 33.67 -1.60 -3.54
CA LYS A 26 34.57 -2.60 -2.94
C LYS A 26 35.32 -3.37 -4.02
N LYS A 27 34.63 -3.95 -5.00
CA LYS A 27 35.27 -4.64 -6.14
C LYS A 27 36.18 -3.72 -6.96
N LEU A 28 35.84 -2.45 -7.12
CA LEU A 28 36.69 -1.46 -7.78
C LEU A 28 37.97 -1.19 -6.97
N ARG A 29 37.89 -1.05 -5.64
CA ARG A 29 39.08 -0.94 -4.78
C ARG A 29 39.94 -2.21 -4.79
N GLU A 30 39.33 -3.39 -4.77
CA GLU A 30 40.05 -4.67 -4.89
C GLU A 30 40.75 -4.82 -6.26
N TYR A 31 40.11 -4.37 -7.35
CA TYR A 31 40.71 -4.32 -8.68
C TYR A 31 41.86 -3.30 -8.76
N GLN A 32 41.67 -2.10 -8.19
CA GLN A 32 42.71 -1.09 -8.09
C GLN A 32 43.91 -1.55 -7.23
N GLN A 33 43.69 -2.28 -6.13
CA GLN A 33 44.79 -2.85 -5.34
C GLN A 33 45.52 -3.96 -6.12
N LYS A 34 44.81 -4.80 -6.88
CA LYS A 34 45.44 -5.84 -7.72
C LYS A 34 46.25 -5.26 -8.89
N ASN A 35 45.83 -4.13 -9.46
CA ASN A 35 46.55 -3.46 -10.55
C ASN A 35 47.67 -2.49 -10.08
N ASN A 36 47.90 -2.29 -8.77
CA ASN A 36 48.95 -1.41 -8.23
C ASN A 36 50.15 -2.17 -7.63
N LEU A 37 50.49 -3.34 -8.19
CA LEU A 37 51.72 -4.07 -7.90
C LEU A 37 52.69 -3.94 -9.08
N GLY A 38 53.43 -2.82 -9.13
CA GLY A 38 54.04 -2.31 -10.36
C GLY A 38 55.46 -1.73 -10.27
N ILE A 39 56.27 -2.11 -9.27
CA ILE A 39 57.75 -1.91 -9.24
C ILE A 39 58.23 -0.45 -8.99
N PRO A 40 59.44 -0.22 -8.39
CA PRO A 40 59.51 0.66 -7.19
C PRO A 40 60.65 1.72 -7.18
N ALA A 41 61.08 2.10 -5.95
CA ALA A 41 62.10 3.09 -5.55
C ALA A 41 61.66 4.57 -5.71
N GLY A 42 61.97 5.51 -4.80
CA GLY A 42 62.69 5.53 -3.51
C GLY A 42 62.70 7.01 -3.01
N VAL A 43 63.16 7.45 -1.83
CA VAL A 43 64.02 6.83 -0.81
C VAL A 43 63.99 7.69 0.49
N LYS A 44 64.09 7.07 1.68
CA LYS A 44 64.56 7.63 2.99
C LYS A 44 64.08 9.03 3.49
N LYS A 45 63.18 9.05 4.49
CA LYS A 45 63.34 9.59 5.89
C LYS A 45 61.95 9.92 6.49
N LYS A 46 61.44 9.32 7.57
CA LYS A 46 61.94 9.01 8.93
C LYS A 46 61.65 10.12 9.97
N ARG A 47 60.45 10.02 10.58
CA ARG A 47 60.04 10.48 11.93
C ARG A 47 60.34 11.94 12.35
N LYS A 48 59.29 12.61 12.85
CA LYS A 48 59.26 12.95 14.29
C LYS A 48 57.83 12.83 14.86
N ILE A 49 57.76 12.38 16.11
CA ILE A 49 56.57 12.25 16.95
C ILE A 49 56.89 13.05 18.21
N LYS A 50 55.95 13.84 18.75
CA LYS A 50 55.67 13.84 20.20
C LYS A 50 54.39 14.59 20.58
N ASN A 51 53.74 14.02 21.59
CA ASN A 51 52.49 14.42 22.22
C ASN A 51 52.72 15.54 23.27
N ALA A 52 51.61 15.98 23.87
CA ALA A 52 51.52 16.66 25.19
C ALA A 52 51.91 18.16 25.20
N SER A 53 51.31 19.02 26.01
CA SER A 53 50.25 18.84 27.04
C SER A 53 49.43 20.13 27.26
N ASN A 54 48.23 20.02 27.86
CA ASN A 54 47.59 21.14 28.59
C ASN A 54 48.43 21.50 29.84
N PRO A 55 48.17 22.67 30.46
CA PRO A 55 47.26 22.66 31.62
C PRO A 55 46.22 23.81 31.59
N GLU A 56 45.42 23.90 32.66
CA GLU A 56 44.38 24.94 32.90
C GLU A 56 45.01 26.34 33.21
N THR A 57 44.31 27.47 33.42
CA THR A 57 42.92 27.70 33.92
C THR A 57 42.42 29.15 33.63
N THR A 58 41.11 29.38 33.75
CA THR A 58 40.39 30.63 34.16
C THR A 58 40.42 31.95 33.35
N THR A 59 39.19 32.39 33.01
CA THR A 59 38.56 33.74 33.17
C THR A 59 38.86 34.97 32.29
N SER A 60 37.75 35.69 32.06
CA SER A 60 37.54 37.14 31.85
C SER A 60 37.46 37.72 30.43
N ASP A 61 36.31 38.39 30.21
CA ASP A 61 35.96 39.54 29.37
C ASP A 61 36.78 39.99 28.14
N GLY A 62 36.05 40.57 27.19
CA GLY A 62 36.59 41.52 26.21
C GLY A 62 35.99 41.38 24.82
N CYS A 63 34.91 42.10 24.53
CA CYS A 63 34.44 42.28 23.14
C CYS A 63 35.39 43.22 22.39
N HIS A 64 35.82 42.83 21.19
CA HIS A 64 36.46 43.74 20.23
C HIS A 64 35.83 43.65 18.84
N SER A 65 35.17 44.75 18.46
CA SER A 65 35.03 45.30 17.09
C SER A 65 35.03 44.34 15.89
N SER A 66 33.84 44.13 15.32
CA SER A 66 33.66 43.52 13.98
C SER A 66 34.01 44.51 12.85
N GLU A 67 35.27 44.95 12.75
CA GLU A 67 35.71 45.93 11.74
C GLU A 67 36.69 45.34 10.71
N ASP A 68 37.56 44.39 11.09
CA ASP A 68 38.57 43.77 10.21
C ASP A 68 38.02 43.00 8.99
N ILE A 69 36.71 42.70 8.96
CA ILE A 69 36.08 41.95 7.87
C ILE A 69 35.67 42.86 6.69
N GLN A 70 35.43 44.17 6.93
CA GLN A 70 35.07 45.08 5.83
C GLN A 70 36.27 45.47 4.96
N ASP A 71 37.47 45.61 5.53
CA ASP A 71 38.62 46.10 4.77
C ASP A 71 39.27 45.02 3.88
N ILE A 72 39.21 43.74 4.27
CA ILE A 72 39.61 42.63 3.39
C ILE A 72 38.75 42.58 2.11
N LEU A 73 37.46 42.93 2.22
CA LEU A 73 36.54 43.00 1.08
C LEU A 73 36.70 44.28 0.24
N LYS A 74 37.18 45.40 0.80
CA LYS A 74 37.52 46.60 0.02
C LYS A 74 38.76 46.41 -0.86
N VAL A 75 39.77 45.68 -0.40
CA VAL A 75 41.01 45.45 -1.16
C VAL A 75 40.73 44.76 -2.51
N LEU A 76 39.97 43.66 -2.50
CA LEU A 76 39.69 42.87 -3.72
C LEU A 76 38.77 43.56 -4.74
N VAL A 77 38.09 44.64 -4.38
CA VAL A 77 37.28 45.47 -5.31
C VAL A 77 38.09 46.65 -5.89
N SER A 78 39.23 47.00 -5.28
CA SER A 78 40.01 48.18 -5.64
C SER A 78 41.02 47.95 -6.77
N ASP A 79 41.56 46.73 -6.92
CA ASP A 79 42.72 46.45 -7.79
C ASP A 79 42.43 46.35 -9.30
N LEU A 80 41.17 46.50 -9.75
CA LEU A 80 40.80 46.35 -11.18
C LEU A 80 40.59 47.67 -11.94
N ASN A 81 41.00 48.83 -11.39
CA ASN A 81 40.76 50.14 -12.01
C ASN A 81 42.00 51.09 -12.05
N ARG A 82 43.16 50.57 -12.46
CA ARG A 82 44.32 51.30 -13.05
C ARG A 82 45.25 50.27 -13.72
N SER A 83 45.96 50.52 -14.83
CA SER A 83 46.14 51.74 -15.63
C SER A 83 46.46 51.43 -17.11
N ASN A 84 46.36 52.43 -18.00
CA ASN A 84 46.58 52.30 -19.45
C ASN A 84 48.06 52.09 -19.89
N GLY A 85 48.24 51.42 -21.05
CA GLY A 85 49.48 51.33 -21.85
C GLY A 85 49.45 50.07 -22.74
N VAL A 86 49.30 50.09 -24.08
CA VAL A 86 50.12 50.72 -25.16
C VAL A 86 51.54 50.12 -25.17
N ALA A 87 52.04 49.42 -26.22
CA ALA A 87 51.66 49.38 -27.64
C ALA A 87 51.74 47.97 -28.31
N LEU A 88 51.57 47.96 -29.65
CA LEU A 88 51.49 46.81 -30.58
C LEU A 88 52.90 46.23 -30.93
N PRO A 89 53.03 44.99 -31.50
CA PRO A 89 52.68 44.72 -32.91
C PRO A 89 51.98 43.37 -33.19
N PRO A 90 50.83 43.33 -33.91
CA PRO A 90 50.32 42.12 -34.54
C PRO A 90 50.98 41.92 -35.93
N LEU A 91 51.65 40.79 -36.15
CA LEU A 91 52.31 40.53 -37.43
C LEU A 91 51.34 39.94 -38.48
N ASP A 92 50.67 40.85 -39.17
CA ASP A 92 50.73 41.00 -40.64
C ASP A 92 50.64 39.73 -41.54
N LYS A 93 49.64 39.71 -42.45
CA LYS A 93 49.76 39.63 -43.94
C LYS A 93 48.52 39.00 -44.62
N TRP A 94 47.94 39.49 -45.72
CA TRP A 94 47.90 40.76 -46.50
C TRP A 94 46.72 40.60 -47.52
N GLN A 95 46.00 41.60 -48.06
CA GLN A 95 45.94 43.05 -47.80
C GLN A 95 44.60 43.68 -48.28
N THR A 96 44.13 44.68 -47.54
CA THR A 96 43.60 46.05 -47.90
C THR A 96 43.45 46.50 -49.38
N PRO A 97 42.81 47.68 -49.68
CA PRO A 97 41.70 48.43 -49.04
C PRO A 97 40.65 48.94 -50.10
N LYS A 98 39.59 49.76 -49.88
CA LYS A 98 39.48 51.02 -49.11
C LYS A 98 38.05 51.64 -49.12
N ASP A 99 37.78 52.46 -48.10
CA ASP A 99 36.80 53.57 -47.88
C ASP A 99 36.02 54.13 -49.12
N ARG A 100 34.83 54.74 -49.00
CA ARG A 100 34.34 55.64 -47.92
C ARG A 100 32.82 55.98 -48.03
N ALA A 101 32.27 56.54 -46.95
CA ALA A 101 31.11 57.48 -46.88
C ALA A 101 29.67 56.92 -46.77
N ALA A 102 28.78 57.84 -46.37
CA ALA A 102 27.35 57.72 -46.05
C ALA A 102 26.72 59.15 -46.17
N PRO A 103 25.47 59.42 -45.79
CA PRO A 103 24.21 58.64 -45.89
C PRO A 103 23.12 59.39 -46.69
N ALA A 104 22.12 58.68 -47.23
CA ALA A 104 20.82 59.29 -47.61
C ALA A 104 19.70 58.24 -47.77
N SER A 105 18.47 58.67 -47.50
CA SER A 105 17.21 58.13 -48.04
C SER A 105 16.61 59.23 -48.94
N PRO A 106 15.73 58.97 -49.94
CA PRO A 106 14.36 58.48 -49.68
C PRO A 106 13.66 57.70 -50.83
N THR A 107 12.33 57.52 -50.67
CA THR A 107 11.25 57.41 -51.68
C THR A 107 11.09 56.16 -52.57
N PHE A 108 9.79 55.93 -52.83
CA PHE A 108 9.15 55.24 -53.98
C PHE A 108 9.73 55.71 -55.34
N ASP A 109 9.55 55.04 -56.48
CA ASP A 109 8.32 54.36 -56.92
C ASP A 109 8.56 53.24 -57.98
N ASP A 110 7.47 52.73 -58.55
CA ASP A 110 7.36 51.48 -59.34
C ASP A 110 7.95 51.48 -60.79
N THR A 111 7.90 50.29 -61.42
CA THR A 111 7.90 49.97 -62.88
C THR A 111 9.19 49.76 -63.73
N VAL A 112 9.12 48.69 -64.57
CA VAL A 112 9.85 48.39 -65.85
C VAL A 112 11.34 47.92 -65.82
N SER A 113 11.56 46.68 -66.30
CA SER A 113 12.84 46.13 -66.81
C SER A 113 13.11 46.57 -68.26
N PRO A 114 14.37 46.76 -68.74
CA PRO A 114 15.22 45.59 -69.08
C PRO A 114 16.77 45.75 -69.14
N GLY A 115 17.46 44.60 -69.08
CA GLY A 115 18.63 44.30 -69.95
C GLY A 115 20.04 44.73 -69.50
N GLY A 116 20.97 43.76 -69.42
CA GLY A 116 22.41 44.02 -69.23
C GLY A 116 23.23 42.79 -68.82
N VAL A 117 23.66 41.95 -69.78
CA VAL A 117 24.49 40.73 -69.54
C VAL A 117 25.98 41.09 -69.44
N PRO A 118 26.80 40.33 -68.67
CA PRO A 118 27.50 39.15 -69.23
C PRO A 118 27.66 37.98 -68.23
N SER A 119 28.13 36.77 -68.55
CA SER A 119 28.17 35.98 -69.80
C SER A 119 28.42 34.51 -69.41
N PRO A 120 27.82 33.50 -70.07
CA PRO A 120 27.95 32.10 -69.68
C PRO A 120 29.14 31.38 -70.35
N CYS A 121 29.90 30.59 -69.57
CA CYS A 121 30.93 29.68 -70.09
C CYS A 121 30.64 28.21 -69.75
N ALA A 122 30.18 27.50 -70.78
CA ALA A 122 30.46 26.10 -71.15
C ALA A 122 30.70 24.99 -70.08
N SER A 123 29.89 23.94 -70.24
CA SER A 123 30.16 22.50 -69.95
C SER A 123 31.33 21.94 -70.81
N PRO A 124 31.64 20.62 -70.92
CA PRO A 124 31.03 19.39 -70.37
C PRO A 124 32.09 18.51 -69.63
N PRO A 125 32.07 17.14 -69.55
CA PRO A 125 31.81 16.15 -70.62
C PRO A 125 30.77 15.05 -70.28
N ARG A 126 30.24 14.38 -71.32
CA ARG A 126 29.69 13.02 -71.21
C ARG A 126 30.02 12.20 -72.47
N VAL A 127 30.84 11.17 -72.28
CA VAL A 127 31.34 10.16 -73.25
C VAL A 127 31.51 8.88 -72.40
N THR A 128 31.37 7.62 -72.86
CA THR A 128 31.56 7.09 -74.21
C THR A 128 30.64 5.89 -74.52
N SER A 129 30.23 5.83 -75.79
CA SER A 129 29.77 4.70 -76.64
C SER A 129 29.95 3.25 -76.16
N MET A 130 29.01 2.37 -76.57
CA MET A 130 29.17 1.08 -77.31
C MET A 130 27.82 0.29 -77.26
N ALA A 131 27.35 -0.46 -78.27
CA ALA A 131 27.53 -0.42 -79.73
C ALA A 131 26.47 -1.34 -80.41
N SER A 132 26.10 -1.04 -81.67
CA SER A 132 25.32 -1.90 -82.61
C SER A 132 23.86 -2.27 -82.20
N VAL A 133 22.92 -2.57 -83.11
CA VAL A 133 22.95 -2.64 -84.59
C VAL A 133 21.88 -1.70 -85.16
N GLN A 134 22.21 -0.93 -86.20
CA GLN A 134 21.21 -0.40 -87.13
C GLN A 134 21.85 -0.24 -88.51
N SER A 135 21.31 -0.94 -89.51
CA SER A 135 21.83 -0.94 -90.88
C SER A 135 20.78 -1.45 -91.87
N HIS A 136 20.66 -0.73 -92.99
CA HIS A 136 20.04 -1.14 -94.24
C HIS A 136 18.49 -1.19 -94.38
N ASP A 137 18.06 -0.32 -95.30
CA ASP A 137 17.26 -0.61 -96.51
C ASP A 137 15.72 -0.65 -96.46
N ALA A 138 15.16 0.46 -96.97
CA ALA A 138 14.42 0.54 -98.25
C ALA A 138 12.92 0.90 -98.24
N GLU A 139 12.47 1.34 -99.43
CA GLU A 139 11.11 1.71 -99.86
C GLU A 139 10.52 2.98 -99.17
N ASN A 140 10.34 4.13 -99.85
CA ASN A 140 9.54 4.50 -101.04
C ASN A 140 8.08 4.87 -100.73
N GLY A 141 7.68 6.09 -101.12
CA GLY A 141 6.28 6.59 -101.02
C GLY A 141 6.19 8.10 -100.75
N PRO A 142 5.78 8.94 -101.73
CA PRO A 142 5.74 10.41 -101.57
C PRO A 142 4.32 10.95 -101.30
N PHE A 143 4.21 12.20 -100.83
CA PHE A 143 3.44 13.26 -101.50
C PHE A 143 3.56 14.62 -100.80
N LEU A 144 4.42 15.48 -101.32
CA LEU A 144 4.33 16.93 -101.20
C LEU A 144 4.88 17.52 -102.50
N VAL A 145 4.00 18.05 -103.36
CA VAL A 145 4.39 18.69 -104.62
C VAL A 145 4.16 20.19 -104.51
N ASP A 146 5.29 20.85 -104.36
CA ASP A 146 5.58 22.27 -104.50
C ASP A 146 4.73 23.02 -105.56
N GLU A 147 3.96 24.03 -105.15
CA GLU A 147 3.29 24.99 -106.06
C GLU A 147 4.30 26.02 -106.60
N ASN A 148 5.26 25.59 -107.41
CA ASN A 148 6.25 26.51 -107.96
C ASN A 148 5.80 27.18 -109.27
N LYS A 149 5.97 28.50 -109.30
CA LYS A 149 5.49 29.40 -110.36
C LYS A 149 6.27 29.25 -111.67
N CYS A 150 5.53 29.42 -112.77
CA CYS A 150 6.02 29.86 -114.09
C CYS A 150 7.07 28.98 -114.78
N LEU A 151 6.69 28.40 -115.93
CA LEU A 151 7.36 28.71 -117.22
C LEU A 151 6.48 28.34 -118.43
N SER A 152 6.89 28.79 -119.61
CA SER A 152 6.07 28.83 -120.85
C SER A 152 5.52 27.49 -121.32
N SER A 153 4.27 27.48 -121.79
CA SER A 153 3.71 26.47 -122.72
C SER A 153 2.53 27.00 -123.57
N THR A 154 2.55 28.29 -123.93
CA THR A 154 1.58 28.91 -124.86
C THR A 154 1.97 28.80 -126.34
N GLU A 155 3.13 28.22 -126.65
CA GLU A 155 3.68 28.07 -128.00
C GLU A 155 2.97 26.94 -128.81
N SER A 156 2.80 25.76 -128.21
CA SER A 156 2.37 24.54 -128.92
C SER A 156 0.96 24.65 -129.52
N LEU A 157 0.03 25.32 -128.82
CA LEU A 157 -1.33 25.57 -129.32
C LEU A 157 -1.38 26.69 -130.38
N ARG A 158 -0.39 27.61 -130.39
CA ARG A 158 -0.25 28.63 -131.44
C ARG A 158 0.26 28.01 -132.74
N GLN A 159 1.09 26.96 -132.66
CA GLN A 159 1.71 26.31 -133.81
C GLN A 159 0.70 25.44 -134.60
N LEU A 160 -0.19 24.71 -133.93
CA LEU A 160 -1.30 23.98 -134.59
C LEU A 160 -2.29 24.93 -135.28
N SER A 161 -2.55 26.10 -134.68
CA SER A 161 -3.39 27.16 -135.27
C SER A 161 -2.81 27.75 -136.57
N GLN A 162 -1.49 27.67 -136.76
CA GLN A 162 -0.82 28.15 -137.99
C GLN A 162 -0.76 27.10 -139.10
N GLN A 163 -0.76 25.80 -138.78
CA GLN A 163 -0.80 24.74 -139.80
C GLN A 163 -2.20 24.54 -140.41
N LEU A 164 -3.27 24.80 -139.65
CA LEU A 164 -4.66 24.72 -140.15
C LEU A 164 -5.05 25.86 -141.11
N ASN A 165 -4.35 27.01 -141.06
CA ASN A 165 -4.59 28.14 -141.97
C ASN A 165 -3.84 28.03 -143.32
N GLY A 166 -3.04 26.96 -143.54
CA GLY A 166 -2.24 26.79 -144.75
C GLY A 166 -2.91 25.99 -145.89
N LEU A 167 -4.06 25.36 -145.65
CA LEU A 167 -4.67 24.37 -146.57
C LEU A 167 -6.17 24.60 -146.85
N MET A 168 -6.72 25.76 -146.50
CA MET A 168 -8.10 26.18 -146.82
C MET A 168 -8.15 27.41 -147.75
N SER A 169 -7.08 27.61 -148.54
CA SER A 169 -6.96 28.70 -149.52
C SER A 169 -7.22 28.22 -150.96
N GLU A 170 -8.16 27.30 -151.17
CA GLU A 170 -8.59 26.92 -152.51
C GLU A 170 -10.08 26.53 -152.57
N SER A 171 -10.80 27.14 -153.52
CA SER A 171 -12.11 26.72 -154.07
C SER A 171 -13.36 26.69 -153.16
N SER A 172 -14.20 27.73 -153.24
CA SER A 172 -15.66 27.53 -153.41
C SER A 172 -16.43 28.80 -153.86
N SER A 173 -17.08 28.71 -155.04
CA SER A 173 -18.05 29.67 -155.62
C SER A 173 -17.52 31.07 -156.02
N CYS A 174 -17.97 31.73 -157.09
CA CYS A 174 -18.94 31.46 -158.19
C CYS A 174 -18.48 32.28 -159.45
N ILE A 175 -19.12 32.40 -160.64
CA ILE A 175 -20.52 32.24 -161.14
C ILE A 175 -20.47 31.62 -162.57
N ASN A 176 -21.64 31.25 -163.12
CA ASN A 176 -21.98 30.90 -164.52
C ASN A 176 -21.16 31.62 -165.62
N GLY A 177 -20.90 31.05 -166.81
CA GLY A 177 -21.35 29.77 -167.42
C GLY A 177 -20.62 29.57 -168.78
N GLU A 178 -21.13 28.93 -169.86
CA GLU A 178 -22.38 28.22 -170.21
C GLU A 178 -22.12 27.28 -171.43
N GLY A 179 -23.09 26.44 -171.84
CA GLY A 179 -23.21 25.94 -173.23
C GLY A 179 -23.19 24.41 -173.53
N LEU A 180 -24.35 23.86 -173.92
CA LEU A 180 -24.59 22.71 -174.87
C LEU A 180 -24.30 21.22 -174.47
N ALA A 181 -25.38 20.45 -174.17
CA ALA A 181 -25.54 18.96 -174.24
C ALA A 181 -24.74 18.06 -173.22
N CYS A 182 -24.88 16.72 -173.10
CA CYS A 182 -25.67 15.64 -173.76
C CYS A 182 -26.02 14.47 -172.75
N SER A 183 -26.47 13.26 -173.16
CA SER A 183 -27.06 12.25 -172.22
C SER A 183 -26.76 10.72 -172.34
N ALA A 184 -26.38 10.13 -171.19
CA ALA A 184 -26.87 8.88 -170.54
C ALA A 184 -26.59 7.43 -171.06
N ASN A 185 -25.84 6.63 -170.28
CA ASN A 185 -26.05 5.18 -169.95
C ASN A 185 -24.96 4.66 -168.97
N MET A 186 -25.26 4.37 -167.69
CA MET A 186 -24.19 4.04 -166.69
C MET A 186 -24.56 3.21 -165.42
N LYS A 187 -25.81 2.74 -165.25
CA LYS A 187 -26.37 2.50 -163.88
C LYS A 187 -26.26 1.10 -163.24
N ASP A 188 -26.04 0.01 -163.98
CA ASP A 188 -26.30 -1.33 -163.41
C ASP A 188 -25.09 -2.00 -162.75
N LEU A 189 -23.86 -1.77 -163.22
CA LEU A 189 -22.64 -2.32 -162.60
C LEU A 189 -22.43 -1.78 -161.18
N GLU A 190 -22.85 -0.54 -160.95
CA GLU A 190 -22.81 0.19 -159.68
C GLU A 190 -23.56 -0.55 -158.55
N LYS A 191 -24.61 -1.32 -158.85
CA LYS A 191 -25.44 -1.99 -157.83
C LYS A 191 -24.75 -3.16 -157.12
N GLN A 192 -24.05 -4.05 -157.85
CA GLN A 192 -23.52 -5.26 -157.22
C GLN A 192 -22.30 -4.94 -156.33
N GLN A 193 -21.43 -4.05 -156.80
CA GLN A 193 -20.29 -3.56 -156.01
C GLN A 193 -20.75 -2.88 -154.70
N ASN A 194 -21.89 -2.19 -154.72
CA ASN A 194 -22.49 -1.59 -153.53
C ASN A 194 -23.00 -2.63 -152.51
N GLN A 195 -23.46 -3.82 -152.93
CA GLN A 195 -23.99 -4.83 -151.99
C GLN A 195 -22.85 -5.56 -151.24
N GLU A 196 -21.83 -6.03 -151.94
CA GLU A 196 -20.69 -6.72 -151.30
C GLU A 196 -19.93 -5.76 -150.36
N SER A 197 -19.84 -4.48 -150.73
CA SER A 197 -19.34 -3.41 -149.86
C SER A 197 -20.20 -3.20 -148.62
N LEU A 198 -21.54 -3.27 -148.74
CA LEU A 198 -22.48 -3.11 -147.63
C LEU A 198 -22.38 -4.27 -146.63
N ASP A 199 -22.32 -5.52 -147.11
CA ASP A 199 -22.21 -6.71 -146.26
C ASP A 199 -20.87 -6.73 -145.49
N GLN A 200 -19.76 -6.35 -146.14
CA GLN A 200 -18.46 -6.21 -145.50
C GLN A 200 -18.46 -5.08 -144.45
N MET A 201 -19.04 -3.92 -144.76
CA MET A 201 -19.20 -2.81 -143.81
C MET A 201 -20.09 -3.19 -142.62
N GLU A 202 -21.14 -4.01 -142.82
CA GLU A 202 -21.99 -4.47 -141.73
C GLU A 202 -21.25 -5.49 -140.82
N LYS A 203 -20.40 -6.34 -141.40
CA LYS A 203 -19.54 -7.26 -140.64
C LYS A 203 -18.49 -6.49 -139.83
N GLU A 204 -17.77 -5.56 -140.45
CA GLU A 204 -16.79 -4.72 -139.76
C GLU A 204 -17.45 -3.91 -138.64
N LYS A 205 -18.63 -3.32 -138.89
CA LYS A 205 -19.44 -2.64 -137.87
C LYS A 205 -19.73 -3.58 -136.68
N LYS A 206 -20.19 -4.80 -136.91
CA LYS A 206 -20.46 -5.78 -135.82
C LYS A 206 -19.18 -6.16 -135.05
N GLU A 207 -18.03 -6.26 -135.73
CA GLU A 207 -16.74 -6.48 -135.06
C GLU A 207 -16.28 -5.26 -134.24
N PHE A 208 -16.50 -4.03 -134.72
CA PHE A 208 -16.23 -2.81 -133.96
C PHE A 208 -17.18 -2.65 -132.77
N GLU A 209 -18.47 -2.92 -132.93
CA GLU A 209 -19.47 -2.93 -131.84
C GLU A 209 -19.09 -3.97 -130.77
N GLN A 210 -18.62 -5.17 -131.17
CA GLN A 210 -18.16 -6.18 -130.21
C GLN A 210 -16.86 -5.78 -129.50
N LYS A 211 -15.91 -5.13 -130.18
CA LYS A 211 -14.68 -4.58 -129.55
C LYS A 211 -15.03 -3.50 -128.53
N LEU A 212 -15.84 -2.52 -128.94
CA LEU A 212 -16.31 -1.42 -128.09
C LEU A 212 -17.13 -1.93 -126.89
N ALA A 213 -17.95 -2.98 -127.06
CA ALA A 213 -18.67 -3.60 -125.95
C ALA A 213 -17.73 -4.32 -124.96
N LYS A 214 -16.66 -4.97 -125.43
CA LYS A 214 -15.64 -5.61 -124.58
C LYS A 214 -14.80 -4.57 -123.84
N GLU A 215 -14.39 -3.50 -124.50
CA GLU A 215 -13.68 -2.36 -123.92
C GLU A 215 -14.55 -1.61 -122.90
N GLN A 216 -15.84 -1.39 -123.20
CA GLN A 216 -16.79 -0.85 -122.23
C GLN A 216 -17.01 -1.79 -121.04
N GLY A 217 -16.93 -3.11 -121.25
CA GLY A 217 -16.95 -4.12 -120.19
C GLY A 217 -15.75 -3.99 -119.25
N SER A 218 -14.53 -4.05 -119.79
CA SER A 218 -13.30 -3.96 -118.98
C SER A 218 -13.15 -2.60 -118.28
N LEU A 219 -13.58 -1.50 -118.91
CA LEU A 219 -13.62 -0.17 -118.28
C LEU A 219 -14.63 -0.11 -117.11
N ARG A 220 -15.77 -0.81 -117.19
CA ARG A 220 -16.72 -0.94 -116.06
C ARG A 220 -16.14 -1.79 -114.94
N GLU A 221 -15.45 -2.88 -115.25
CA GLU A 221 -14.78 -3.72 -114.25
C GLU A 221 -13.66 -2.95 -113.55
N GLN A 222 -12.80 -2.23 -114.29
CA GLN A 222 -11.77 -1.35 -113.73
C GLN A 222 -12.38 -0.25 -112.84
N LEU A 223 -13.45 0.41 -113.28
CA LEU A 223 -14.17 1.40 -112.48
C LEU A 223 -14.75 0.78 -111.20
N GLN A 224 -15.32 -0.43 -111.27
CA GLN A 224 -15.87 -1.13 -110.11
C GLN A 224 -14.77 -1.53 -109.10
N VAL A 225 -13.61 -2.00 -109.58
CA VAL A 225 -12.44 -2.27 -108.72
C VAL A 225 -11.95 -0.97 -108.09
N HIS A 226 -11.82 0.13 -108.84
CA HIS A 226 -11.42 1.42 -108.27
C HIS A 226 -12.42 1.94 -107.22
N ILE A 227 -13.73 1.79 -107.42
CA ILE A 227 -14.74 2.12 -106.42
C ILE A 227 -14.56 1.28 -105.15
N GLN A 228 -14.26 -0.01 -105.27
CA GLN A 228 -13.95 -0.87 -104.12
C GLN A 228 -12.66 -0.47 -103.40
N THR A 229 -11.57 -0.19 -104.15
CA THR A 229 -10.31 0.29 -103.58
C THR A 229 -10.47 1.63 -102.86
N ILE A 230 -11.20 2.58 -103.45
CA ILE A 230 -11.53 3.87 -102.81
C ILE A 230 -12.37 3.63 -101.55
N GLY A 231 -13.34 2.72 -101.60
CA GLY A 231 -14.14 2.33 -100.43
C GLY A 231 -13.26 1.83 -99.27
N ILE A 232 -12.37 0.88 -99.54
CA ILE A 232 -11.42 0.32 -98.55
C ILE A 232 -10.53 1.42 -97.97
N LEU A 233 -9.88 2.23 -98.82
CA LEU A 233 -9.01 3.32 -98.40
C LEU A 233 -9.76 4.41 -97.58
N VAL A 234 -11.04 4.64 -97.86
CA VAL A 234 -11.88 5.57 -97.08
C VAL A 234 -12.23 4.98 -95.71
N SER A 235 -12.55 3.68 -95.61
CA SER A 235 -12.72 3.01 -94.30
C SER A 235 -11.42 2.97 -93.51
N GLU A 236 -10.29 2.55 -94.09
CA GLU A 236 -8.99 2.52 -93.42
C GLU A 236 -8.57 3.91 -92.93
N LYS A 237 -8.77 4.96 -93.75
CA LYS A 237 -8.54 6.35 -93.35
C LYS A 237 -9.44 6.77 -92.18
N ASN A 238 -10.72 6.38 -92.18
CA ASN A 238 -11.64 6.69 -91.09
C ASN A 238 -11.26 5.96 -89.79
N ASP A 239 -10.87 4.70 -89.88
CA ASP A 239 -10.51 3.87 -88.74
C ASP A 239 -9.16 4.32 -88.14
N LEU A 240 -8.19 4.67 -88.99
CA LEU A 240 -6.93 5.30 -88.57
C LEU A 240 -7.17 6.69 -87.96
N GLN A 241 -8.08 7.51 -88.49
CA GLN A 241 -8.46 8.80 -87.91
C GLN A 241 -9.13 8.63 -86.53
N THR A 242 -9.95 7.58 -86.37
CA THR A 242 -10.61 7.24 -85.10
C THR A 242 -9.59 6.72 -84.08
N ALA A 243 -8.69 5.84 -84.48
CA ALA A 243 -7.59 5.36 -83.64
C ALA A 243 -6.63 6.49 -83.22
N LEU A 244 -6.32 7.42 -84.14
CA LEU A 244 -5.49 8.59 -83.88
C LEU A 244 -6.14 9.54 -82.87
N THR A 245 -7.43 9.87 -83.05
CA THR A 245 -8.15 10.76 -82.13
C THR A 245 -8.33 10.14 -80.74
N HIS A 246 -8.66 8.85 -80.66
CA HIS A 246 -8.67 8.09 -79.39
C HIS A 246 -7.29 8.11 -78.72
N THR A 247 -6.21 7.87 -79.46
CA THR A 247 -4.84 7.89 -78.92
C THR A 247 -4.44 9.29 -78.44
N GLN A 248 -4.79 10.35 -79.17
CA GLN A 248 -4.57 11.74 -78.73
C GLN A 248 -5.35 12.07 -77.46
N GLN A 249 -6.59 11.59 -77.33
CA GLN A 249 -7.40 11.76 -76.11
C GLN A 249 -6.79 11.01 -74.92
N ALA A 250 -6.35 9.77 -75.11
CA ALA A 250 -5.67 8.99 -74.09
C ALA A 250 -4.36 9.66 -73.62
N VAL A 251 -3.56 10.19 -74.55
CA VAL A 251 -2.33 10.95 -74.22
C VAL A 251 -2.66 12.24 -73.44
N ARG A 252 -3.70 12.99 -73.83
CA ARG A 252 -4.15 14.18 -73.07
C ARG A 252 -4.62 13.81 -71.66
N GLN A 253 -5.36 12.71 -71.51
CA GLN A 253 -5.77 12.23 -70.19
C GLN A 253 -4.56 11.85 -69.32
N LYS A 254 -3.57 11.13 -69.89
CA LYS A 254 -2.35 10.77 -69.15
C LYS A 254 -1.42 11.94 -68.86
N ALA A 255 -1.45 13.01 -69.64
CA ALA A 255 -0.82 14.27 -69.28
C ALA A 255 -1.48 14.89 -68.03
N GLY A 256 -2.81 15.03 -68.03
CA GLY A 256 -3.56 15.55 -66.86
C GLY A 256 -3.37 14.71 -65.60
N GLU A 257 -3.46 13.38 -65.69
CA GLU A 257 -3.17 12.47 -64.58
C GLU A 257 -1.73 12.64 -64.05
N SER A 258 -0.76 12.92 -64.92
CA SER A 258 0.63 13.19 -64.52
C SER A 258 0.81 14.57 -63.88
N GLU A 259 0.06 15.58 -64.30
CA GLU A 259 0.06 16.93 -63.72
C GLU A 259 -0.59 16.93 -62.33
N ASP A 260 -1.71 16.24 -62.15
CA ASP A 260 -2.35 16.00 -60.84
C ASP A 260 -1.39 15.28 -59.87
N LEU A 261 -0.69 14.25 -60.34
CA LEU A 261 0.31 13.53 -59.54
C LEU A 261 1.51 14.42 -59.19
N ALA A 262 1.96 15.29 -60.09
CA ALA A 262 3.02 16.25 -59.83
C ALA A 262 2.60 17.28 -58.76
N SER A 263 1.40 17.85 -58.87
CA SER A 263 0.86 18.80 -57.89
C SER A 263 0.66 18.14 -56.52
N ARG A 264 0.13 16.90 -56.46
CA ARG A 264 0.03 16.13 -55.21
C ARG A 264 1.41 15.84 -54.59
N LEU A 265 2.42 15.54 -55.40
CA LEU A 265 3.80 15.34 -54.95
C LEU A 265 4.41 16.65 -54.43
N GLN A 266 4.14 17.79 -55.07
CA GLN A 266 4.56 19.11 -54.61
C GLN A 266 3.92 19.48 -53.26
N SER A 267 2.60 19.29 -53.11
CA SER A 267 1.90 19.49 -51.84
C SER A 267 2.46 18.60 -50.73
N SER A 268 2.77 17.33 -51.03
CA SER A 268 3.40 16.41 -50.08
C SER A 268 4.80 16.88 -49.66
N ARG A 269 5.63 17.35 -50.61
CA ARG A 269 6.96 17.92 -50.33
C ARG A 269 6.89 19.18 -49.46
N GLN A 270 5.95 20.08 -49.75
CA GLN A 270 5.70 21.26 -48.89
C GLN A 270 5.33 20.81 -47.48
N ARG A 271 4.41 19.85 -47.34
CA ARG A 271 3.97 19.36 -46.03
C ARG A 271 5.09 18.67 -45.25
N ILE A 272 6.00 17.95 -45.91
CA ILE A 272 7.21 17.41 -45.28
C ILE A 272 8.08 18.57 -44.75
N GLY A 273 8.36 19.59 -45.57
CA GLY A 273 9.13 20.76 -45.13
C GLY A 273 8.47 21.59 -44.03
N GLU A 274 7.14 21.59 -43.91
CA GLU A 274 6.40 22.13 -42.76
C GLU A 274 6.63 21.28 -41.51
N LEU A 275 6.50 19.97 -41.62
CA LEU A 275 6.71 19.03 -40.51
C LEU A 275 8.16 19.11 -40.00
N GLU A 276 9.16 19.16 -40.88
CA GLU A 276 10.58 19.35 -40.53
C GLU A 276 10.82 20.66 -39.77
N ARG A 277 10.17 21.76 -40.18
CA ARG A 277 10.21 23.04 -39.43
C ARG A 277 9.56 22.92 -38.06
N THR A 278 8.39 22.29 -37.93
CA THR A 278 7.73 22.09 -36.63
C THR A 278 8.54 21.18 -35.70
N LEU A 279 9.12 20.09 -36.22
CA LEU A 279 10.01 19.19 -35.47
C LEU A 279 11.29 19.92 -35.01
N SER A 280 11.83 20.82 -35.84
CA SER A 280 12.96 21.67 -35.47
C SER A 280 12.60 22.64 -34.34
N ALA A 281 11.44 23.31 -34.43
CA ALA A 281 10.93 24.21 -33.40
C ALA A 281 10.64 23.49 -32.07
N VAL A 282 10.00 22.31 -32.13
CA VAL A 282 9.78 21.44 -30.96
C VAL A 282 11.12 20.96 -30.37
N SER A 283 12.11 20.65 -31.20
CA SER A 283 13.46 20.27 -30.73
C SER A 283 14.16 21.43 -30.00
N THR A 284 14.01 22.67 -30.46
CA THR A 284 14.53 23.86 -29.74
C THR A 284 13.75 24.14 -28.47
N GLN A 285 12.42 23.99 -28.49
CA GLN A 285 11.57 24.17 -27.31
C GLN A 285 11.89 23.14 -26.22
N GLN A 286 12.06 21.86 -26.59
CA GLN A 286 12.49 20.81 -25.67
C GLN A 286 13.85 21.16 -25.02
N LYS A 287 14.83 21.62 -25.81
CA LYS A 287 16.14 22.05 -25.28
C LYS A 287 16.06 23.26 -24.35
N GLN A 288 15.04 24.13 -24.51
CA GLN A 288 14.77 25.24 -23.60
C GLN A 288 14.10 24.77 -22.29
N VAL A 289 13.10 23.88 -22.39
CA VAL A 289 12.46 23.23 -21.24
C VAL A 289 13.47 22.38 -20.44
N ASP A 290 14.37 21.66 -21.12
CA ASP A 290 15.46 20.90 -20.51
C ASP A 290 16.52 21.76 -19.80
N ARG A 291 16.63 23.05 -20.16
CA ARG A 291 17.46 24.02 -19.43
C ARG A 291 16.71 24.52 -18.21
N HIS A 292 15.50 25.03 -18.40
CA HIS A 292 14.66 25.54 -17.31
C HIS A 292 14.44 24.48 -16.20
N ASN A 293 14.17 23.23 -16.55
CA ASN A 293 14.07 22.12 -15.59
C ASN A 293 15.37 21.87 -14.80
N LYS A 294 16.55 22.07 -15.41
CA LYS A 294 17.83 21.97 -14.70
C LYS A 294 18.04 23.16 -13.77
N ASP A 295 17.59 24.35 -14.16
CA ASP A 295 17.71 25.56 -13.36
C ASP A 295 16.75 25.53 -12.16
N LEU A 296 15.48 25.17 -12.36
CA LEU A 296 14.52 24.84 -11.29
C LEU A 296 15.04 23.73 -10.35
N THR A 297 15.78 22.75 -10.88
CA THR A 297 16.40 21.70 -10.05
C THR A 297 17.52 22.27 -9.15
N LYS A 298 18.34 23.19 -9.66
CA LYS A 298 19.35 23.90 -8.85
C LYS A 298 18.70 24.76 -7.79
N GLU A 299 17.67 25.53 -8.14
CA GLU A 299 16.93 26.40 -7.22
C GLU A 299 16.29 25.58 -6.10
N ARG A 300 15.59 24.49 -6.44
CA ARG A 300 15.04 23.54 -5.47
C ARG A 300 16.11 22.99 -4.51
N ASP A 301 17.29 22.62 -5.02
CA ASP A 301 18.32 22.02 -4.18
C ASP A 301 19.15 23.07 -3.41
N ALA A 302 19.21 24.32 -3.87
CA ALA A 302 19.68 25.47 -3.10
C ALA A 302 18.72 25.81 -1.95
N LEU A 303 17.41 25.90 -2.23
CA LEU A 303 16.37 26.13 -1.22
C LEU A 303 16.32 25.01 -0.17
N LYS A 304 16.55 23.75 -0.55
CA LYS A 304 16.73 22.65 0.44
C LYS A 304 17.95 22.84 1.32
N LEU A 305 19.07 23.29 0.77
CA LEU A 305 20.29 23.56 1.54
C LEU A 305 20.10 24.75 2.48
N GLU A 306 19.33 25.75 2.07
CA GLU A 306 18.94 26.90 2.88
C GLU A 306 17.96 26.52 3.99
N LEU A 307 16.91 25.73 3.69
CA LEU A 307 16.02 25.15 4.69
C LEU A 307 16.78 24.28 5.70
N TYR A 308 17.76 23.48 5.27
CA TYR A 308 18.60 22.70 6.18
C TYR A 308 19.45 23.58 7.12
N LYS A 309 20.03 24.67 6.59
CA LYS A 309 20.75 25.66 7.43
C LYS A 309 19.79 26.35 8.41
N ASN A 310 18.63 26.78 7.95
CA ASN A 310 17.66 27.51 8.78
C ASN A 310 17.06 26.60 9.86
N ASN A 311 16.79 25.33 9.54
CA ASN A 311 16.37 24.33 10.52
C ASN A 311 17.47 24.10 11.57
N LYS A 312 18.74 23.90 11.15
CA LYS A 312 19.83 23.79 12.12
C LYS A 312 19.98 25.06 12.97
N ASN A 313 19.86 26.25 12.39
CA ASN A 313 19.90 27.49 13.17
C ASN A 313 18.73 27.57 14.17
N SER A 314 17.55 27.00 13.84
CA SER A 314 16.43 26.86 14.79
C SER A 314 16.77 25.88 15.91
N GLU A 315 17.34 24.71 15.60
CA GLU A 315 17.80 23.71 16.60
C GLU A 315 18.85 24.32 17.55
N ASP A 316 19.85 25.03 17.01
CA ASP A 316 20.90 25.71 17.78
C ASP A 316 20.30 26.85 18.66
N LEU A 317 19.25 27.55 18.20
CA LEU A 317 18.53 28.59 18.97
C LEU A 317 17.56 28.01 20.01
N GLU A 318 16.89 26.90 19.72
CA GLU A 318 16.02 26.17 20.65
C GLU A 318 16.83 25.58 21.80
N GLN A 319 18.06 25.10 21.55
CA GLN A 319 18.99 24.74 22.62
C GLN A 319 19.38 25.96 23.46
N GLN A 320 19.73 27.10 22.84
CA GLN A 320 20.06 28.33 23.58
C GLN A 320 18.90 28.82 24.45
N ASN A 321 17.67 28.80 23.93
CA ASN A 321 16.47 29.12 24.69
C ASN A 321 16.28 28.14 25.86
N SER A 322 16.41 26.84 25.63
CA SER A 322 16.32 25.80 26.69
C SER A 322 17.36 26.01 27.80
N GLU A 323 18.59 26.37 27.44
CA GLU A 323 19.63 26.72 28.40
C GLU A 323 19.33 28.01 29.18
N LEU A 324 18.73 29.01 28.54
CA LEU A 324 18.31 30.27 29.18
C LEU A 324 17.12 30.05 30.11
N GLU A 325 16.17 29.21 29.74
CA GLU A 325 15.04 28.80 30.59
C GLU A 325 15.52 28.04 31.84
N GLU A 326 16.50 27.13 31.71
CA GLU A 326 17.07 26.46 32.89
C GLU A 326 17.84 27.44 33.79
N LYS A 327 18.66 28.34 33.20
CA LYS A 327 19.34 29.41 33.95
C LYS A 327 18.34 30.30 34.70
N LEU A 328 17.22 30.67 34.06
CA LEU A 328 16.14 31.43 34.68
C LEU A 328 15.45 30.64 35.80
N ARG A 329 15.19 29.34 35.60
CA ARG A 329 14.59 28.44 36.60
C ARG A 329 15.48 28.31 37.83
N VAL A 330 16.79 28.15 37.65
CA VAL A 330 17.78 28.14 38.73
C VAL A 330 17.76 29.47 39.49
N LEU A 331 17.82 30.61 38.81
CA LEU A 331 17.75 31.94 39.44
C LEU A 331 16.44 32.19 40.20
N VAL A 332 15.30 31.68 39.71
CA VAL A 332 14.01 31.73 40.42
C VAL A 332 14.03 30.87 41.68
N ASN A 333 14.59 29.66 41.62
CA ASN A 333 14.74 28.78 42.78
C ASN A 333 15.71 29.36 43.82
N GLU A 334 16.83 29.94 43.39
CA GLU A 334 17.78 30.63 44.26
C GLU A 334 17.14 31.86 44.92
N LYS A 335 16.37 32.66 44.16
CA LYS A 335 15.59 33.79 44.70
C LYS A 335 14.60 33.33 45.76
N ALA A 336 13.84 32.26 45.52
CA ALA A 336 12.93 31.69 46.52
C ALA A 336 13.68 31.20 47.78
N GLY A 337 14.82 30.52 47.61
CA GLY A 337 15.69 30.11 48.72
C GLY A 337 16.34 31.28 49.47
N MET A 338 16.61 32.41 48.81
CA MET A 338 17.02 33.66 49.47
C MET A 338 15.85 34.28 50.24
N GLN A 339 14.65 34.32 49.69
CA GLN A 339 13.45 34.83 50.38
C GLN A 339 13.15 34.04 51.66
N LEU A 340 13.17 32.70 51.60
CA LEU A 340 12.99 31.86 52.79
C LEU A 340 14.07 32.10 53.86
N ARG A 341 15.33 32.34 53.47
CA ARG A 341 16.41 32.69 54.40
C ARG A 341 16.25 34.10 54.99
N VAL A 342 15.74 35.06 54.23
CA VAL A 342 15.39 36.39 54.75
C VAL A 342 14.24 36.30 55.75
N GLU A 343 13.19 35.52 55.47
CA GLU A 343 12.11 35.26 56.43
C GLU A 343 12.60 34.56 57.70
N GLU A 344 13.51 33.59 57.60
CA GLU A 344 14.08 32.89 58.76
C GLU A 344 14.94 33.84 59.60
N LEU A 345 15.78 34.66 58.97
CA LEU A 345 16.57 35.68 59.65
C LEU A 345 15.68 36.77 60.27
N GLN A 346 14.59 37.17 59.62
CA GLN A 346 13.62 38.11 60.19
C GLN A 346 12.94 37.52 61.43
N LYS A 347 12.47 36.27 61.38
CA LYS A 347 11.89 35.57 62.55
C LYS A 347 12.89 35.42 63.70
N LYS A 348 14.18 35.25 63.40
CA LYS A 348 15.27 35.25 64.40
C LYS A 348 15.56 36.64 64.97
N LEU A 349 15.48 37.69 64.15
CA LEU A 349 15.61 39.08 64.59
C LEU A 349 14.44 39.50 65.47
N GLU A 350 13.21 39.21 65.08
CA GLU A 350 12.01 39.43 65.90
C GLU A 350 12.12 38.70 67.26
N MET A 351 12.67 37.48 67.27
CA MET A 351 12.94 36.72 68.50
C MET A 351 14.07 37.34 69.35
N SER A 352 15.17 37.82 68.74
CA SER A 352 16.27 38.44 69.48
C SER A 352 15.95 39.85 69.96
N GLU A 353 15.11 40.60 69.25
CA GLU A 353 14.52 41.86 69.70
C GLU A 353 13.58 41.64 70.89
N LEU A 354 12.77 40.58 70.90
CA LEU A 354 11.96 40.18 72.05
C LEU A 354 12.82 39.76 73.26
N LEU A 355 13.91 39.01 73.04
CA LEU A 355 14.87 38.68 74.09
C LEU A 355 15.59 39.93 74.62
N LEU A 356 16.02 40.84 73.75
CA LEU A 356 16.61 42.12 74.16
C LEU A 356 15.62 42.98 74.95
N GLN A 357 14.33 43.02 74.57
CA GLN A 357 13.30 43.67 75.39
C GLN A 357 13.16 43.04 76.78
N GLN A 358 13.41 41.73 76.95
CA GLN A 358 13.51 41.12 78.27
C GLN A 358 14.82 41.51 78.99
N PHE A 359 15.96 41.52 78.31
CA PHE A 359 17.27 41.90 78.86
C PHE A 359 17.47 43.40 79.14
N PHE A 360 16.57 44.27 78.65
CA PHE A 360 16.46 45.66 79.15
C PHE A 360 15.81 45.74 80.55
N SER A 361 15.39 44.60 81.13
CA SER A 361 15.23 44.46 82.58
C SER A 361 16.61 44.39 83.24
N PRO A 362 16.90 45.16 84.31
CA PRO A 362 18.27 45.36 84.77
C PRO A 362 18.88 44.15 85.50
N SER A 363 19.67 43.35 84.77
CA SER A 363 20.64 42.41 85.35
C SER A 363 21.90 42.33 84.47
N GLU A 364 23.03 42.83 84.97
CA GLU A 364 24.31 42.87 84.23
C GLU A 364 25.02 41.50 84.29
N THR A 365 25.28 40.86 83.15
CA THR A 365 26.19 39.72 83.02
C THR A 365 27.06 39.80 81.75
N PRO A 366 28.34 39.35 81.77
CA PRO A 366 29.31 39.74 80.73
C PRO A 366 29.09 39.12 79.34
N ASP A 367 28.51 37.92 79.25
CA ASP A 367 28.39 37.18 77.97
C ASP A 367 27.59 37.94 76.91
N SER A 368 26.61 38.74 77.35
CA SER A 368 25.77 39.61 76.49
C SER A 368 26.60 40.55 75.60
N SER A 369 27.78 40.96 76.04
CA SER A 369 28.71 41.82 75.27
C SER A 369 29.32 41.08 74.07
N GLN A 370 29.62 39.79 74.24
CA GLN A 370 30.26 38.97 73.19
C GLN A 370 29.25 38.53 72.12
N GLU A 371 28.03 38.19 72.53
CA GLU A 371 26.92 37.90 71.60
C GLU A 371 26.54 39.14 70.77
N LEU A 372 26.44 40.32 71.42
CA LEU A 372 26.19 41.59 70.74
C LEU A 372 27.27 41.93 69.70
N GLN A 373 28.55 41.65 70.00
CA GLN A 373 29.64 41.90 69.06
C GLN A 373 29.64 40.93 67.87
N GLN A 374 29.20 39.68 68.04
CA GLN A 374 28.97 38.76 66.92
C GLN A 374 27.81 39.22 66.03
N ALA A 375 26.67 39.59 66.63
CA ALA A 375 25.51 40.11 65.90
C ALA A 375 25.86 41.36 65.05
N LEU A 376 26.72 42.25 65.56
CA LEU A 376 27.22 43.41 64.80
C LEU A 376 28.11 43.02 63.60
N GLN A 377 28.93 41.96 63.71
CA GLN A 377 29.70 41.46 62.58
C GLN A 377 28.83 40.78 61.51
N GLU A 378 27.81 40.02 61.91
CA GLU A 378 26.84 39.44 60.97
C GLU A 378 26.04 40.53 60.25
N ARG A 379 25.60 41.57 60.98
CA ARG A 379 24.91 42.72 60.39
C ARG A 379 25.74 43.40 59.30
N ALA A 380 27.04 43.63 59.54
CA ALA A 380 27.95 44.23 58.56
C ALA A 380 28.14 43.34 57.30
N GLN A 381 28.19 42.01 57.46
CA GLN A 381 28.26 41.08 56.33
C GLN A 381 26.97 41.06 55.51
N LEU A 382 25.80 41.17 56.16
CA LEU A 382 24.50 41.27 55.50
C LEU A 382 24.34 42.62 54.77
N GLU A 383 24.74 43.73 55.40
CA GLU A 383 24.79 45.06 54.77
C GLU A 383 25.65 45.05 53.49
N ALA A 384 26.83 44.42 53.52
CA ALA A 384 27.70 44.30 52.35
C ALA A 384 27.05 43.49 51.20
N ARG A 385 26.38 42.37 51.51
CA ARG A 385 25.65 41.55 50.52
C ARG A 385 24.44 42.29 49.95
N VAL A 386 23.71 43.05 50.77
CA VAL A 386 22.62 43.92 50.32
C VAL A 386 23.13 45.06 49.44
N GLY A 387 24.34 45.58 49.68
CA GLY A 387 25.03 46.49 48.77
C GLY A 387 25.28 45.87 47.39
N GLN A 388 25.92 44.71 47.35
CA GLN A 388 26.21 43.97 46.11
C GLN A 388 24.93 43.68 45.29
N LEU A 389 23.87 43.18 45.94
CA LEU A 389 22.59 42.91 45.28
C LEU A 389 21.88 44.19 44.80
N ARG A 390 22.05 45.32 45.51
CA ARG A 390 21.50 46.61 45.07
C ARG A 390 22.21 47.11 43.80
N ASP A 391 23.50 46.86 43.67
CA ASP A 391 24.28 47.34 42.52
C ASP A 391 24.09 46.47 41.27
N THR A 392 23.95 45.14 41.40
CA THR A 392 23.54 44.30 40.26
C THR A 392 22.13 44.62 39.76
N VAL A 393 21.20 44.96 40.66
CA VAL A 393 19.85 45.43 40.27
C VAL A 393 19.89 46.76 39.52
N LYS A 394 20.78 47.71 39.87
CA LYS A 394 20.98 48.93 39.08
C LYS A 394 21.52 48.64 37.68
N GLN A 395 22.47 47.72 37.56
CA GLN A 395 23.04 47.35 36.27
C GLN A 395 21.98 46.75 35.34
N LEU A 396 21.20 45.78 35.81
CA LEU A 396 20.12 45.17 35.03
C LEU A 396 19.00 46.17 34.66
N GLN A 397 18.78 47.21 35.48
CA GLN A 397 17.89 48.32 35.13
C GLN A 397 18.46 49.18 33.98
N LEU A 398 19.76 49.51 34.02
CA LEU A 398 20.44 50.25 32.96
C LEU A 398 20.39 49.49 31.63
N GLU A 399 20.72 48.19 31.64
CA GLU A 399 20.70 47.33 30.45
C GLU A 399 19.29 47.23 29.85
N ARG A 400 18.26 47.00 30.68
CA ARG A 400 16.85 47.03 30.26
C ARG A 400 16.48 48.35 29.58
N ASP A 401 16.86 49.47 30.18
CA ASP A 401 16.49 50.79 29.68
C ASP A 401 17.22 51.12 28.36
N GLN A 402 18.46 50.66 28.19
CA GLN A 402 19.18 50.73 26.92
C GLN A 402 18.50 49.91 25.82
N TYR A 403 18.07 48.67 26.09
CA TYR A 403 17.28 47.88 25.13
C TYR A 403 15.94 48.56 24.79
N ALA A 404 15.32 49.23 25.77
CA ALA A 404 14.05 49.93 25.58
C ALA A 404 14.18 51.20 24.70
N GLU A 405 15.32 51.91 24.73
CA GLU A 405 15.57 53.00 23.78
C GLU A 405 15.88 52.48 22.36
N ASN A 406 16.75 51.47 22.22
CA ASN A 406 17.09 50.88 20.91
C ASN A 406 15.82 50.45 20.12
N LEU A 407 14.86 49.81 20.80
CA LEU A 407 13.58 49.40 20.21
C LEU A 407 12.68 50.58 19.79
N LYS A 408 12.82 51.76 20.40
CA LYS A 408 12.12 52.97 19.94
C LYS A 408 12.78 53.58 18.71
N GLU A 409 14.11 53.59 18.65
CA GLU A 409 14.86 54.09 17.49
C GLU A 409 14.54 53.27 16.23
N ASP A 410 14.59 51.94 16.32
CA ASP A 410 14.20 51.05 15.22
C ASP A 410 12.74 51.29 14.77
N ASN A 411 11.82 51.43 15.73
CA ASN A 411 10.40 51.67 15.44
C ASN A 411 10.21 53.03 14.74
N ALA A 412 10.92 54.08 15.16
CA ALA A 412 10.91 55.39 14.51
C ALA A 412 11.45 55.31 13.07
N VAL A 413 12.52 54.55 12.82
CA VAL A 413 13.07 54.31 11.47
C VAL A 413 12.05 53.57 10.58
N TRP A 414 11.35 52.56 11.09
CA TRP A 414 10.30 51.86 10.34
C TRP A 414 9.09 52.77 10.05
N GLN A 415 8.65 53.57 11.02
CA GLN A 415 7.60 54.57 10.81
C GLN A 415 7.99 55.62 9.76
N GLN A 416 9.25 56.09 9.75
CA GLN A 416 9.75 57.03 8.76
C GLN A 416 9.74 56.43 7.34
N ARG A 417 10.21 55.19 7.17
CA ARG A 417 10.16 54.46 5.89
C ARG A 417 8.73 54.30 5.39
N MET A 418 7.81 53.90 6.27
CA MET A 418 6.39 53.76 5.95
C MET A 418 5.77 55.09 5.52
N LYS A 419 6.08 56.19 6.22
CA LYS A 419 5.63 57.54 5.87
C LYS A 419 6.15 57.98 4.49
N GLN A 420 7.45 57.81 4.22
CA GLN A 420 8.04 58.13 2.92
C GLN A 420 7.36 57.39 1.76
N MET A 421 7.08 56.09 1.94
CA MET A 421 6.37 55.31 0.92
C MET A 421 4.91 55.78 0.74
N SER A 422 4.23 56.16 1.82
CA SER A 422 2.87 56.74 1.73
C SER A 422 2.85 58.10 1.02
N GLU A 423 3.86 58.95 1.24
CA GLU A 423 3.99 60.25 0.57
C GLU A 423 4.29 60.10 -0.93
N GLN A 424 5.06 59.08 -1.34
CA GLN A 424 5.25 58.73 -2.75
C GLN A 424 3.95 58.25 -3.41
N MET A 425 3.22 57.34 -2.76
CA MET A 425 1.94 56.82 -3.25
C MET A 425 0.85 57.91 -3.33
N GLN A 426 0.91 58.94 -2.49
CA GLN A 426 0.00 60.07 -2.54
C GLN A 426 0.31 61.02 -3.71
N LYS A 427 1.60 61.33 -3.97
CA LYS A 427 1.99 62.16 -5.14
C LYS A 427 1.56 61.53 -6.46
N LEU A 428 1.79 60.23 -6.63
CA LEU A 428 1.36 59.48 -7.82
C LEU A 428 -0.17 59.47 -8.00
N ARG A 429 -0.95 59.61 -6.92
CA ARG A 429 -2.41 59.75 -6.96
C ARG A 429 -2.80 61.15 -7.45
N GLU A 430 -2.18 62.19 -6.90
CA GLU A 430 -2.43 63.59 -7.25
C GLU A 430 -2.05 63.89 -8.71
N GLU A 431 -0.91 63.37 -9.19
CA GLU A 431 -0.48 63.43 -10.59
C GLU A 431 -1.50 62.77 -11.53
N LYS A 432 -2.01 61.58 -11.16
CA LYS A 432 -3.04 60.88 -11.94
C LYS A 432 -4.37 61.67 -11.97
N GLU A 433 -4.79 62.23 -10.85
CA GLU A 433 -6.04 63.00 -10.76
C GLU A 433 -5.96 64.30 -11.57
N HIS A 434 -4.82 64.98 -11.54
CA HIS A 434 -4.59 66.17 -12.38
C HIS A 434 -4.69 65.85 -13.87
N GLY A 435 -4.08 64.75 -14.33
CA GLY A 435 -4.19 64.30 -15.73
C GLY A 435 -5.63 63.97 -16.16
N VAL A 436 -6.42 63.35 -15.28
CA VAL A 436 -7.85 63.06 -15.55
C VAL A 436 -8.68 64.35 -15.66
N ASN A 437 -8.37 65.38 -14.87
CA ASN A 437 -9.09 66.65 -14.91
C ASN A 437 -8.74 67.46 -16.18
N GLN A 438 -7.47 67.48 -16.62
CA GLN A 438 -7.09 68.11 -17.89
C GLN A 438 -7.85 67.54 -19.10
N VAL A 439 -8.02 66.20 -19.17
CA VAL A 439 -8.80 65.56 -20.25
C VAL A 439 -10.25 66.05 -20.27
N ARG A 440 -10.90 66.14 -19.09
CA ARG A 440 -12.30 66.58 -18.97
C ARG A 440 -12.51 68.04 -19.39
N GLU A 441 -11.55 68.92 -19.10
CA GLU A 441 -11.59 70.33 -19.53
C GLU A 441 -11.49 70.46 -21.06
N LEU A 442 -10.61 69.67 -21.70
CA LEU A 442 -10.50 69.61 -23.15
C LEU A 442 -11.80 69.09 -23.80
N GLU A 443 -12.38 68.00 -23.27
CA GLU A 443 -13.67 67.46 -23.73
C GLU A 443 -14.80 68.50 -23.67
N ALA A 444 -14.89 69.26 -22.57
CA ALA A 444 -15.90 70.31 -22.41
C ALA A 444 -15.75 71.44 -23.46
N SER A 445 -14.52 71.89 -23.71
CA SER A 445 -14.26 72.95 -24.71
C SER A 445 -14.67 72.55 -26.14
N VAL A 446 -14.50 71.27 -26.49
CA VAL A 446 -14.90 70.72 -27.80
C VAL A 446 -16.43 70.60 -27.93
N ALA A 447 -17.15 70.40 -26.83
CA ALA A 447 -18.61 70.39 -26.83
C ALA A 447 -19.20 71.81 -27.00
N GLU A 448 -18.64 72.80 -26.32
CA GLU A 448 -19.14 74.19 -26.35
C GLU A 448 -18.98 74.85 -27.73
N LEU A 449 -17.87 74.59 -28.43
CA LEU A 449 -17.64 75.07 -29.80
C LEU A 449 -18.64 74.47 -30.82
N LYS A 450 -19.13 73.25 -30.60
CA LYS A 450 -20.09 72.58 -31.52
C LYS A 450 -21.50 73.18 -31.45
N ASN A 451 -21.87 73.80 -30.34
CA ASN A 451 -23.24 74.28 -30.12
C ASN A 451 -23.55 75.66 -30.75
N GLN A 452 -22.55 76.34 -31.34
CA GLN A 452 -22.70 77.73 -31.80
C GLN A 452 -23.09 77.87 -33.29
N ILE A 453 -23.35 76.76 -34.01
CA ILE A 453 -23.51 76.77 -35.48
C ILE A 453 -24.87 76.17 -35.91
N VAL A 454 -25.92 77.00 -35.92
CA VAL A 454 -27.25 76.68 -36.51
C VAL A 454 -27.84 77.96 -37.15
N VAL A 455 -28.34 77.89 -38.39
CA VAL A 455 -28.76 79.06 -39.20
C VAL A 455 -30.13 78.85 -39.90
N PRO A 456 -31.07 79.82 -39.80
CA PRO A 456 -32.31 79.93 -40.61
C PRO A 456 -32.29 81.12 -41.63
N PRO A 457 -33.27 81.27 -42.55
CA PRO A 457 -32.96 81.51 -43.97
C PRO A 457 -33.43 82.85 -44.64
N ALA A 458 -33.19 82.97 -45.96
CA ALA A 458 -33.25 84.20 -46.78
C ALA A 458 -34.59 84.48 -47.52
N PRO A 459 -34.72 85.69 -48.12
CA PRO A 459 -35.25 85.84 -49.50
C PRO A 459 -34.53 86.89 -50.39
N GLU A 460 -34.85 86.87 -51.70
CA GLU A 460 -34.24 87.59 -52.84
C GLU A 460 -35.01 88.89 -53.28
N PRO A 461 -34.76 89.52 -54.46
CA PRO A 461 -33.56 90.21 -55.00
C PRO A 461 -33.90 91.67 -55.44
N PRO A 462 -33.01 92.43 -56.16
CA PRO A 462 -33.04 92.39 -57.64
C PRO A 462 -31.75 92.81 -58.42
N ALA A 463 -31.75 92.49 -59.73
CA ALA A 463 -31.12 93.26 -60.81
C ALA A 463 -29.60 93.09 -61.14
N GLY A 464 -29.04 91.90 -60.91
CA GLY A 464 -27.91 91.38 -61.68
C GLY A 464 -26.52 91.75 -61.19
N PRO A 465 -25.46 91.11 -61.73
CA PRO A 465 -24.22 90.93 -61.00
C PRO A 465 -23.31 92.16 -60.97
N SER A 466 -23.65 93.06 -60.03
CA SER A 466 -22.74 93.99 -59.36
C SER A 466 -21.42 93.29 -58.98
N GLU A 467 -20.33 94.03 -58.81
CA GLU A 467 -19.08 93.47 -58.30
C GLU A 467 -19.26 92.74 -56.97
N GLU A 468 -20.24 93.16 -56.17
CA GLU A 468 -20.65 92.51 -54.91
C GLU A 468 -21.30 91.15 -55.16
N GLU A 469 -22.24 91.03 -56.11
CA GLU A 469 -22.84 89.75 -56.51
C GLU A 469 -21.79 88.80 -57.12
N GLN A 470 -20.82 89.33 -57.88
CA GLN A 470 -19.72 88.53 -58.43
C GLN A 470 -18.76 88.04 -57.34
N ARG A 471 -18.45 88.88 -56.34
CA ARG A 471 -17.67 88.49 -55.15
C ARG A 471 -18.40 87.43 -54.33
N LEU A 472 -19.68 87.66 -54.02
CA LEU A 472 -20.52 86.69 -53.30
C LEU A 472 -20.68 85.37 -54.07
N GLN A 473 -20.75 85.40 -55.40
CA GLN A 473 -20.79 84.17 -56.20
C GLN A 473 -19.43 83.47 -56.27
N ALA A 474 -18.30 84.20 -56.17
CA ALA A 474 -16.98 83.60 -56.05
C ALA A 474 -16.75 82.99 -54.65
N GLU A 475 -17.19 83.69 -53.60
CA GLU A 475 -17.17 83.25 -52.20
C GLU A 475 -18.08 82.03 -51.99
N ALA A 476 -19.30 82.02 -52.53
CA ALA A 476 -20.17 80.85 -52.54
C ALA A 476 -19.52 79.64 -53.25
N LYS A 477 -18.82 79.85 -54.38
CA LYS A 477 -18.04 78.79 -55.06
C LYS A 477 -16.79 78.35 -54.30
N GLN A 478 -16.25 79.19 -53.40
CA GLN A 478 -15.18 78.80 -52.49
C GLN A 478 -15.73 78.00 -51.32
N LEU A 479 -16.75 78.50 -50.62
CA LEU A 479 -17.43 77.81 -49.52
C LEU A 479 -18.00 76.45 -49.97
N GLN A 480 -18.52 76.35 -51.20
CA GLN A 480 -18.97 75.08 -51.77
C GLN A 480 -17.82 74.06 -51.91
N LYS A 481 -16.63 74.49 -52.35
CA LYS A 481 -15.44 73.62 -52.40
C LYS A 481 -14.92 73.26 -51.01
N GLU A 482 -14.96 74.19 -50.07
CA GLU A 482 -14.56 73.94 -48.67
C GLU A 482 -15.52 72.94 -48.02
N LEU A 483 -16.83 73.03 -48.28
CA LEU A 483 -17.82 72.02 -47.89
C LEU A 483 -17.59 70.66 -48.58
N GLU A 484 -17.25 70.62 -49.86
CA GLU A 484 -16.90 69.37 -50.57
C GLU A 484 -15.64 68.71 -49.97
N ILE A 485 -14.62 69.51 -49.61
CA ILE A 485 -13.39 69.04 -48.95
C ILE A 485 -13.71 68.53 -47.53
N LEU A 486 -14.48 69.27 -46.74
CA LEU A 486 -14.88 68.88 -45.37
C LEU A 486 -15.77 67.63 -45.38
N ALA A 487 -16.67 67.49 -46.36
CA ALA A 487 -17.48 66.28 -46.54
C ALA A 487 -16.60 65.08 -46.91
N GLY A 488 -15.58 65.27 -47.76
CA GLY A 488 -14.58 64.25 -48.07
C GLY A 488 -13.76 63.82 -46.85
N GLN A 489 -13.32 64.78 -46.02
CA GLN A 489 -12.61 64.52 -44.76
C GLN A 489 -13.48 63.77 -43.75
N LEU A 490 -14.74 64.19 -43.58
CA LEU A 490 -15.70 63.50 -42.70
C LEU A 490 -15.97 62.06 -43.20
N GLN A 491 -16.12 61.86 -44.51
CA GLN A 491 -16.34 60.52 -45.08
C GLN A 491 -15.10 59.62 -44.94
N ALA A 492 -13.89 60.17 -44.99
CA ALA A 492 -12.66 59.44 -44.66
C ALA A 492 -12.65 59.05 -43.17
N GLN A 493 -12.89 60.01 -42.27
CA GLN A 493 -12.91 59.77 -40.83
C GLN A 493 -13.99 58.75 -40.40
N VAL A 494 -15.15 58.71 -41.08
CA VAL A 494 -16.18 57.66 -40.87
C VAL A 494 -15.64 56.28 -41.26
N LYS A 495 -14.96 56.14 -42.41
CA LYS A 495 -14.35 54.87 -42.84
C LYS A 495 -13.24 54.43 -41.89
N ASP A 496 -12.44 55.36 -41.38
CA ASP A 496 -11.40 55.08 -40.39
C ASP A 496 -12.01 54.61 -39.06
N ASN A 497 -13.10 55.26 -38.61
CA ASN A 497 -13.86 54.84 -37.43
C ASN A 497 -14.55 53.47 -37.62
N GLU A 498 -15.05 53.16 -38.81
CA GLU A 498 -15.55 51.81 -39.14
C GLU A 498 -14.42 50.76 -39.07
N GLY A 499 -13.23 51.08 -39.59
CA GLY A 499 -12.04 50.22 -39.51
C GLY A 499 -11.60 49.97 -38.06
N LEU A 500 -11.51 51.03 -37.25
CA LEU A 500 -11.24 50.94 -35.81
C LEU A 500 -12.31 50.16 -35.06
N SER A 501 -13.58 50.29 -35.45
CA SER A 501 -14.70 49.54 -34.83
C SER A 501 -14.60 48.04 -35.13
N ARG A 502 -14.23 47.65 -36.36
CA ARG A 502 -13.97 46.25 -36.73
C ARG A 502 -12.78 45.69 -35.95
N LEU A 503 -11.66 46.42 -35.90
CA LEU A 503 -10.47 46.02 -35.14
C LEU A 503 -10.77 45.87 -33.64
N ASN A 504 -11.64 46.72 -33.07
CA ASN A 504 -12.07 46.60 -31.68
C ASN A 504 -12.95 45.35 -31.46
N GLN A 505 -13.86 45.04 -32.38
CA GLN A 505 -14.65 43.79 -32.34
C GLN A 505 -13.75 42.54 -32.47
N GLU A 506 -12.76 42.54 -33.35
CA GLU A 506 -11.76 41.48 -33.48
C GLU A 506 -10.94 41.31 -32.18
N GLN A 507 -10.53 42.41 -31.55
CA GLN A 507 -9.83 42.37 -30.25
C GLN A 507 -10.73 41.86 -29.12
N GLN A 508 -12.01 42.25 -29.07
CA GLN A 508 -12.99 41.73 -28.10
C GLN A 508 -13.23 40.22 -28.28
N GLN A 509 -13.40 39.75 -29.52
CA GLN A 509 -13.49 38.32 -29.81
C GLN A 509 -12.23 37.58 -29.37
N ARG A 510 -11.04 38.15 -29.64
CA ARG A 510 -9.77 37.55 -29.23
C ARG A 510 -9.54 37.54 -27.73
N LEU A 511 -10.05 38.53 -26.99
CA LEU A 511 -10.08 38.52 -25.53
C LEU A 511 -11.01 37.42 -25.01
N LEU A 512 -12.23 37.30 -25.53
CA LEU A 512 -13.18 36.23 -25.15
C LEU A 512 -12.63 34.82 -25.45
N GLU A 513 -11.85 34.64 -26.52
CA GLU A 513 -11.13 33.39 -26.79
C GLU A 513 -10.05 33.09 -25.74
N LEU A 514 -9.31 34.12 -25.31
CA LEU A 514 -8.25 33.99 -24.30
C LEU A 514 -8.81 33.78 -22.89
N GLU A 515 -9.94 34.41 -22.56
CA GLU A 515 -10.67 34.23 -21.30
C GLU A 515 -11.19 32.79 -21.19
N ARG A 516 -11.90 32.29 -22.21
CA ARG A 516 -12.33 30.87 -22.27
C ARG A 516 -11.17 29.90 -22.21
N ALA A 517 -10.04 30.22 -22.85
CA ALA A 517 -8.84 29.40 -22.74
C ALA A 517 -8.28 29.39 -21.31
N ALA A 518 -8.27 30.53 -20.61
CA ALA A 518 -7.85 30.63 -19.22
C ALA A 518 -8.80 29.90 -18.25
N GLU A 519 -10.12 29.95 -18.49
CA GLU A 519 -11.13 29.16 -17.78
C GLU A 519 -10.85 27.66 -17.92
N CYS A 520 -10.68 27.16 -19.15
CA CYS A 520 -10.31 25.77 -19.43
C CYS A 520 -8.99 25.34 -18.75
N TRP A 521 -7.98 26.23 -18.69
CA TRP A 521 -6.75 25.95 -17.94
C TRP A 521 -6.99 25.90 -16.42
N GLY A 522 -7.86 26.76 -15.88
CA GLY A 522 -8.28 26.75 -14.48
C GLY A 522 -9.01 25.47 -14.09
N GLU A 523 -10.00 25.06 -14.89
CA GLU A 523 -10.71 23.78 -14.72
C GLU A 523 -9.74 22.59 -14.74
N GLN A 524 -8.80 22.57 -15.68
CA GLN A 524 -7.80 21.50 -15.80
C GLN A 524 -6.75 21.53 -14.67
N VAL A 525 -6.52 22.68 -14.01
CA VAL A 525 -5.71 22.76 -12.78
C VAL A 525 -6.48 22.20 -11.59
N GLU A 526 -7.77 22.51 -11.44
CA GLU A 526 -8.60 21.95 -10.37
C GLU A 526 -8.89 20.45 -10.57
N GLU A 527 -9.02 19.96 -11.81
CA GLU A 527 -9.08 18.52 -12.12
C GLU A 527 -7.76 17.82 -11.72
N ARG A 528 -6.61 18.37 -12.12
CA ARG A 528 -5.29 17.87 -11.65
C ARG A 528 -5.18 17.85 -10.13
N LYS A 529 -5.68 18.88 -9.46
CA LYS A 529 -5.69 18.95 -8.00
C LYS A 529 -6.56 17.86 -7.37
N ARG A 530 -7.80 17.65 -7.85
CA ARG A 530 -8.67 16.54 -7.41
C ARG A 530 -8.02 15.17 -7.63
N THR A 531 -7.35 14.95 -8.76
CA THR A 531 -6.65 13.67 -9.01
C THR A 531 -5.44 13.50 -8.08
N LEU A 532 -4.69 14.56 -7.75
CA LEU A 532 -3.61 14.52 -6.76
C LEU A 532 -4.13 14.26 -5.34
N GLU A 533 -5.25 14.88 -4.95
CA GLU A 533 -5.94 14.64 -3.69
C GLU A 533 -6.41 13.18 -3.58
N SER A 534 -7.00 12.62 -4.65
CA SER A 534 -7.33 11.19 -4.72
C SER A 534 -6.08 10.32 -4.56
N MET A 535 -5.02 10.58 -5.33
CA MET A 535 -3.75 9.82 -5.23
C MET A 535 -3.10 9.93 -3.85
N GLN A 536 -3.29 11.03 -3.12
CA GLN A 536 -2.81 11.19 -1.75
C GLN A 536 -3.65 10.35 -0.76
N ASN A 537 -4.97 10.29 -0.94
CA ASN A 537 -5.86 9.43 -0.16
C ASN A 537 -5.61 7.93 -0.45
N ASP A 538 -5.39 7.57 -1.71
CA ASP A 538 -4.97 6.22 -2.13
C ASP A 538 -3.62 5.86 -1.50
N ARG A 539 -2.64 6.77 -1.57
CA ARG A 539 -1.32 6.58 -0.94
C ARG A 539 -1.44 6.40 0.58
N ALA A 540 -2.28 7.17 1.26
CA ALA A 540 -2.52 7.00 2.70
C ALA A 540 -3.13 5.62 3.01
N THR A 541 -4.11 5.21 2.22
CA THR A 541 -4.80 3.91 2.37
C THR A 541 -3.87 2.73 2.10
N ILE A 542 -3.09 2.79 1.02
CA ILE A 542 -2.02 1.82 0.71
C ILE A 542 -0.97 1.82 1.84
N SER A 543 -0.62 2.97 2.41
CA SER A 543 0.34 3.04 3.52
C SER A 543 -0.19 2.37 4.80
N ARG A 544 -1.49 2.50 5.13
CA ARG A 544 -2.11 1.76 6.25
C ARG A 544 -2.10 0.26 5.98
N ALA A 545 -2.56 -0.16 4.79
CA ALA A 545 -2.58 -1.57 4.39
C ALA A 545 -1.18 -2.20 4.37
N LEU A 546 -0.14 -1.47 3.96
CA LEU A 546 1.25 -1.90 4.03
C LEU A 546 1.80 -1.95 5.46
N SER A 547 1.29 -1.13 6.38
CA SER A 547 1.64 -1.20 7.80
C SER A 547 0.98 -2.41 8.47
N GLN A 548 -0.33 -2.62 8.27
CA GLN A 548 -1.05 -3.83 8.68
C GLN A 548 -0.38 -5.11 8.12
N ASN A 549 0.08 -5.09 6.86
CA ASN A 549 0.83 -6.19 6.25
C ASN A 549 2.27 -6.39 6.80
N ARG A 550 2.84 -5.42 7.52
CA ARG A 550 4.08 -5.61 8.29
C ARG A 550 3.77 -6.21 9.65
N GLU A 551 2.77 -5.65 10.34
CA GLU A 551 2.29 -6.12 11.63
C GLU A 551 1.93 -7.61 11.59
N LEU A 552 1.08 -8.02 10.64
CA LEU A 552 0.69 -9.42 10.44
C LEU A 552 1.88 -10.35 10.12
N LYS A 553 2.93 -9.83 9.46
CA LYS A 553 4.15 -10.61 9.19
C LYS A 553 5.06 -10.71 10.40
N GLN A 554 5.10 -9.68 11.25
CA GLN A 554 5.80 -9.73 12.52
C GLN A 554 5.10 -10.70 13.47
N GLN A 555 3.78 -10.62 13.63
CA GLN A 555 2.98 -11.56 14.41
C GLN A 555 3.14 -13.01 13.92
N LEU A 556 3.20 -13.23 12.59
CA LEU A 556 3.47 -14.56 12.01
C LEU A 556 4.89 -15.05 12.37
N ALA A 557 5.89 -14.17 12.35
CA ALA A 557 7.27 -14.51 12.72
C ALA A 557 7.41 -14.78 14.23
N GLU A 558 6.77 -13.98 15.08
CA GLU A 558 6.74 -14.17 16.54
C GLU A 558 6.02 -15.47 16.93
N LEU A 559 4.95 -15.83 16.22
CA LEU A 559 4.27 -17.12 16.35
C LEU A 559 5.15 -18.28 15.86
N GLN A 560 5.86 -18.11 14.75
CA GLN A 560 6.80 -19.12 14.22
C GLN A 560 7.97 -19.36 15.19
N ASP A 561 8.58 -18.30 15.72
CA ASP A 561 9.61 -18.39 16.76
C ASP A 561 9.05 -18.98 18.05
N GLY A 562 7.80 -18.67 18.40
CA GLY A 562 7.06 -19.29 19.51
C GLY A 562 6.92 -20.82 19.33
N PHE A 563 6.52 -21.27 18.14
CA PHE A 563 6.47 -22.70 17.80
C PHE A 563 7.86 -23.36 17.85
N VAL A 564 8.92 -22.69 17.39
CA VAL A 564 10.29 -23.21 17.46
C VAL A 564 10.75 -23.33 18.91
N ARG A 565 10.52 -22.30 19.75
CA ARG A 565 10.83 -22.35 21.20
C ARG A 565 10.08 -23.50 21.89
N LEU A 566 8.75 -23.56 21.73
CA LEU A 566 7.93 -24.62 22.31
C LEU A 566 8.30 -26.01 21.80
N SER A 567 8.71 -26.15 20.53
CA SER A 567 9.19 -27.44 19.99
C SER A 567 10.53 -27.86 20.58
N ASN A 568 11.44 -26.92 20.84
CA ASN A 568 12.72 -27.18 21.50
C ASN A 568 12.50 -27.52 22.98
N GLU A 569 11.70 -26.74 23.70
CA GLU A 569 11.33 -26.99 25.09
C GLU A 569 10.65 -28.36 25.27
N ASN A 570 9.72 -28.74 24.37
CA ASN A 570 9.13 -30.09 24.38
C ASN A 570 10.16 -31.19 24.09
N MET A 571 11.14 -30.95 23.22
CA MET A 571 12.23 -31.89 22.95
C MET A 571 13.15 -32.06 24.17
N GLU A 572 13.50 -30.96 24.84
CA GLU A 572 14.31 -30.96 26.07
C GLU A 572 13.59 -31.65 27.22
N VAL A 573 12.31 -31.31 27.49
CA VAL A 573 11.48 -31.96 28.51
C VAL A 573 11.30 -33.45 28.21
N THR A 574 11.07 -33.82 26.95
CA THR A 574 10.97 -35.24 26.54
C THR A 574 12.29 -35.98 26.75
N THR A 575 13.42 -35.34 26.45
CA THR A 575 14.76 -35.92 26.64
C THR A 575 15.08 -36.08 28.13
N ALA A 576 14.80 -35.05 28.95
CA ALA A 576 14.94 -35.07 30.40
C ALA A 576 14.09 -36.18 31.04
N LEU A 577 12.82 -36.29 30.64
CA LEU A 577 11.92 -37.35 31.08
C LEU A 577 12.44 -38.74 30.71
N GLN A 578 13.03 -38.93 29.52
CA GLN A 578 13.66 -40.19 29.15
C GLN A 578 14.90 -40.51 29.99
N SER A 579 15.74 -39.54 30.34
CA SER A 579 16.85 -39.76 31.29
C SER A 579 16.35 -40.12 32.69
N GLU A 580 15.35 -39.40 33.22
CA GLU A 580 14.76 -39.72 34.53
C GLU A 580 14.11 -41.11 34.55
N GLN A 581 13.47 -41.52 33.45
CA GLN A 581 12.94 -42.88 33.31
C GLN A 581 14.07 -43.94 33.32
N ARG A 582 15.23 -43.67 32.69
CA ARG A 582 16.41 -44.56 32.74
C ARG A 582 16.99 -44.63 34.17
N VAL A 583 17.18 -43.49 34.82
CA VAL A 583 17.64 -43.42 36.22
C VAL A 583 16.68 -44.16 37.16
N LYS A 584 15.36 -43.97 37.01
CA LYS A 584 14.33 -44.72 37.75
C LYS A 584 14.43 -46.24 37.53
N GLN A 585 14.69 -46.70 36.29
CA GLN A 585 14.90 -48.12 36.02
C GLN A 585 16.19 -48.67 36.66
N GLU A 586 17.28 -47.90 36.69
CA GLU A 586 18.50 -48.28 37.40
C GLU A 586 18.33 -48.32 38.92
N LEU A 587 17.64 -47.33 39.49
CA LEU A 587 17.30 -47.30 40.91
C LEU A 587 16.40 -48.48 41.29
N ALA A 588 15.41 -48.83 40.46
CA ALA A 588 14.58 -50.02 40.66
C ALA A 588 15.41 -51.32 40.65
N LYS A 589 16.37 -51.47 39.74
CA LYS A 589 17.30 -52.61 39.72
C LYS A 589 18.19 -52.67 40.97
N LYS A 590 18.75 -51.53 41.40
CA LYS A 590 19.57 -51.43 42.62
C LYS A 590 18.75 -51.73 43.88
N LEU A 591 17.50 -51.28 43.96
CA LEU A 591 16.58 -51.61 45.05
C LEU A 591 16.23 -53.11 45.06
N GLY A 592 16.02 -53.74 43.90
CA GLY A 592 15.86 -55.19 43.80
C GLY A 592 17.08 -55.96 44.31
N GLN A 593 18.29 -55.57 43.89
CA GLN A 593 19.54 -56.18 44.37
C GLN A 593 19.76 -56.01 45.88
N LEU A 594 19.37 -54.86 46.45
CA LEU A 594 19.42 -54.63 47.90
C LEU A 594 18.36 -55.44 48.66
N GLN A 595 17.15 -55.58 48.10
CA GLN A 595 16.10 -56.44 48.65
C GLN A 595 16.55 -57.92 48.68
N GLU A 596 17.11 -58.42 47.57
CA GLU A 596 17.71 -59.76 47.47
C GLU A 596 18.81 -59.96 48.52
N GLN A 597 19.72 -58.99 48.70
CA GLN A 597 20.76 -59.06 49.73
C GLN A 597 20.18 -59.05 51.16
N VAL A 598 19.12 -58.27 51.43
CA VAL A 598 18.44 -58.22 52.74
C VAL A 598 17.71 -59.54 53.02
N GLU A 599 17.08 -60.15 52.02
CA GLU A 599 16.43 -61.46 52.17
C GLU A 599 17.46 -62.57 52.40
N LEU A 600 18.58 -62.56 51.66
CA LEU A 600 19.69 -63.50 51.84
C LEU A 600 20.32 -63.33 53.24
N LYS A 601 20.56 -62.11 53.70
CA LYS A 601 20.97 -61.78 55.08
C LYS A 601 19.95 -62.22 56.14
N SER A 602 18.65 -62.08 55.85
CA SER A 602 17.57 -62.56 56.74
C SER A 602 17.59 -64.09 56.85
N GLN A 603 17.87 -64.80 55.75
CA GLN A 603 17.96 -66.26 55.72
C GLN A 603 19.24 -66.78 56.39
N GLU A 604 20.38 -66.10 56.23
CA GLU A 604 21.58 -66.31 57.05
C GLU A 604 21.25 -66.16 58.55
N ALA A 605 20.62 -65.05 58.95
CA ALA A 605 20.27 -64.77 60.34
C ALA A 605 19.31 -65.83 60.93
N LYS A 606 18.28 -66.25 60.18
CA LYS A 606 17.38 -67.36 60.58
C LYS A 606 18.14 -68.66 60.79
N SER A 607 19.13 -68.97 59.94
CA SER A 607 19.96 -70.17 60.09
C SER A 607 20.87 -70.12 61.34
N LEU A 608 21.39 -68.93 61.69
CA LEU A 608 22.17 -68.71 62.90
C LEU A 608 21.30 -68.78 64.17
N GLN A 609 20.10 -68.19 64.13
CA GLN A 609 19.12 -68.29 65.21
C GLN A 609 18.69 -69.74 65.45
N HIS A 610 18.48 -70.52 64.38
CA HIS A 610 18.16 -71.95 64.51
C HIS A 610 19.30 -72.73 65.20
N LYS A 611 20.57 -72.45 64.86
CA LYS A 611 21.73 -73.02 65.56
C LYS A 611 21.81 -72.59 67.03
N GLN A 612 21.55 -71.31 67.34
CA GLN A 612 21.48 -70.85 68.74
C GLN A 612 20.38 -71.56 69.54
N ASN A 613 19.20 -71.74 68.95
CA ASN A 613 18.09 -72.47 69.57
C ASN A 613 18.43 -73.95 69.81
N GLN A 614 19.16 -74.61 68.89
CA GLN A 614 19.68 -75.97 69.10
C GLN A 614 20.64 -76.04 70.30
N TYR A 615 21.64 -75.15 70.37
CA TYR A 615 22.56 -75.09 71.51
C TYR A 615 21.85 -74.80 72.84
N LEU A 616 20.87 -73.89 72.85
CA LEU A 616 20.07 -73.59 74.04
C LEU A 616 19.24 -74.81 74.49
N GLY A 617 18.64 -75.54 73.54
CA GLY A 617 17.92 -76.78 73.81
C GLY A 617 18.81 -77.87 74.43
N HIS A 618 20.02 -78.07 73.90
CA HIS A 618 21.01 -78.99 74.49
C HIS A 618 21.46 -78.57 75.90
N MET A 619 21.65 -77.27 76.14
CA MET A 619 21.96 -76.74 77.47
C MET A 619 20.82 -76.96 78.46
N GLN A 620 19.57 -76.78 78.02
CA GLN A 620 18.38 -77.01 78.83
C GLN A 620 18.16 -78.49 79.13
N GLN A 621 18.44 -79.39 78.18
CA GLN A 621 18.47 -80.85 78.40
C GLN A 621 19.49 -81.23 79.48
N TYR A 622 20.70 -80.67 79.43
CA TYR A 622 21.74 -80.91 80.42
C TYR A 622 21.34 -80.42 81.83
N LEU A 623 20.72 -79.24 81.93
CA LEU A 623 20.19 -78.71 83.19
C LEU A 623 19.10 -79.60 83.79
N VAL A 624 18.15 -80.09 82.96
CA VAL A 624 17.10 -81.02 83.42
C VAL A 624 17.69 -82.34 83.90
N ALA A 625 18.66 -82.92 83.18
CA ALA A 625 19.35 -84.14 83.59
C ALA A 625 20.10 -83.95 84.93
N TYR A 626 20.80 -82.81 85.10
CA TYR A 626 21.45 -82.48 86.37
C TYR A 626 20.44 -82.34 87.52
N GLN A 627 19.30 -81.70 87.28
CA GLN A 627 18.23 -81.53 88.27
C GLN A 627 17.58 -82.88 88.65
N GLN A 628 17.43 -83.81 87.70
CA GLN A 628 17.00 -85.19 87.96
C GLN A 628 18.01 -85.96 88.82
N HIS A 629 19.32 -85.81 88.56
CA HIS A 629 20.36 -86.40 89.42
C HIS A 629 20.29 -85.86 90.86
N VAL A 630 20.09 -84.55 91.05
CA VAL A 630 19.93 -83.94 92.39
C VAL A 630 18.70 -84.52 93.11
N ALA A 631 17.57 -84.67 92.43
CA ALA A 631 16.37 -85.28 93.01
C ALA A 631 16.60 -86.76 93.41
N ALA A 632 17.31 -87.53 92.58
CA ALA A 632 17.66 -88.92 92.89
C ALA A 632 18.59 -89.04 94.12
N TYR A 633 19.57 -88.12 94.27
CA TYR A 633 20.41 -88.05 95.47
C TYR A 633 19.61 -87.70 96.73
N GLN A 634 18.58 -86.86 96.63
CA GLN A 634 17.69 -86.52 97.75
C GLN A 634 16.84 -87.71 98.19
N GLN A 635 16.28 -88.49 97.26
CA GLN A 635 15.55 -89.73 97.60
C GLN A 635 16.47 -90.75 98.29
N LEU A 636 17.68 -90.96 97.77
CA LEU A 636 18.67 -91.85 98.40
C LEU A 636 19.10 -91.40 99.82
N ALA A 637 18.97 -90.11 100.15
CA ALA A 637 19.19 -89.62 101.50
C ALA A 637 18.01 -89.94 102.44
N LEU A 638 16.77 -89.81 101.96
CA LEU A 638 15.55 -90.18 102.70
C LEU A 638 15.50 -91.70 102.96
N ASP A 639 15.86 -92.52 101.98
CA ASP A 639 15.96 -93.98 102.13
C ASP A 639 16.99 -94.37 103.20
N LYS A 640 18.14 -93.69 103.24
CA LYS A 640 19.17 -93.89 104.28
C LYS A 640 18.67 -93.49 105.66
N GLU A 641 17.92 -92.40 105.78
CA GLU A 641 17.29 -92.05 107.06
C GLU A 641 16.27 -93.09 107.51
N MET A 642 15.44 -93.62 106.60
CA MET A 642 14.46 -94.66 106.92
C MET A 642 15.13 -95.96 107.36
N LEU A 643 16.18 -96.38 106.66
CA LEU A 643 17.00 -97.54 107.06
C LEU A 643 17.66 -97.31 108.43
N HIS A 644 18.17 -96.10 108.71
CA HIS A 644 18.75 -95.77 110.01
C HIS A 644 17.70 -95.80 111.15
N LYS A 645 16.49 -95.27 110.91
CA LYS A 645 15.35 -95.37 111.84
C LYS A 645 14.96 -96.83 112.11
N GLN A 646 15.00 -97.68 111.09
CA GLN A 646 14.74 -99.12 111.22
C GLN A 646 15.81 -99.84 112.04
N ILE A 647 17.10 -99.55 111.82
CA ILE A 647 18.21 -100.08 112.61
C ILE A 647 18.07 -99.68 114.09
N VAL A 648 17.77 -98.42 114.39
CA VAL A 648 17.58 -97.94 115.77
C VAL A 648 16.39 -98.63 116.47
N LEU A 649 15.31 -98.94 115.73
CA LEU A 649 14.22 -99.77 116.25
C LEU A 649 14.66 -101.19 116.55
N GLN A 650 15.50 -101.79 115.70
CA GLN A 650 16.02 -103.14 115.88
C GLN A 650 16.97 -103.23 117.10
N THR A 651 17.82 -102.23 117.34
CA THR A 651 18.63 -102.12 118.56
C THR A 651 17.75 -102.10 119.81
N LYS A 652 16.71 -101.27 119.84
CA LYS A 652 15.74 -101.16 120.97
C LYS A 652 14.88 -102.41 121.21
N LEU A 653 14.95 -103.41 120.33
CA LEU A 653 14.38 -104.74 120.56
C LEU A 653 15.44 -105.69 121.12
N MET A 654 16.68 -105.62 120.61
CA MET A 654 17.83 -106.36 121.15
C MET A 654 18.11 -106.01 122.62
N ASP A 655 18.09 -104.72 122.97
CA ASP A 655 18.35 -104.26 124.34
C ASP A 655 17.33 -104.81 125.36
N ARG A 656 16.07 -104.98 124.94
CA ARG A 656 15.01 -105.59 125.77
C ARG A 656 15.23 -107.09 125.96
N LEU A 657 15.53 -107.82 124.89
CA LEU A 657 15.89 -109.24 124.95
C LEU A 657 17.09 -109.51 125.88
N GLN A 658 18.09 -108.63 125.88
CA GLN A 658 19.23 -108.73 126.81
C GLN A 658 18.81 -108.44 128.27
N HIS A 659 17.89 -107.51 128.51
CA HIS A 659 17.38 -107.24 129.85
C HIS A 659 16.53 -108.41 130.40
N GLU A 660 15.70 -109.01 129.55
CA GLU A 660 14.90 -110.20 129.88
C GLU A 660 15.80 -111.41 130.21
N ASP A 661 16.85 -111.66 129.42
CA ASP A 661 17.83 -112.73 129.67
C ASP A 661 18.63 -112.51 130.99
N LEU A 662 18.98 -111.26 131.32
CA LEU A 662 19.57 -110.91 132.62
C LEU A 662 18.59 -111.13 133.79
N GLN A 663 17.30 -110.83 133.60
CA GLN A 663 16.27 -111.05 134.61
C GLN A 663 16.05 -112.56 134.88
N VAL A 664 16.07 -113.39 133.84
CA VAL A 664 16.00 -114.86 133.96
C VAL A 664 17.22 -115.42 134.71
N LYS A 665 18.43 -114.92 134.42
CA LYS A 665 19.67 -115.34 135.12
C LYS A 665 19.62 -115.00 136.61
N ALA A 666 19.18 -113.79 136.97
CA ALA A 666 19.02 -113.38 138.37
C ALA A 666 17.92 -114.18 139.13
N ALA A 667 16.97 -114.79 138.42
CA ALA A 667 16.01 -115.72 139.00
C ALA A 667 16.62 -117.11 139.24
N ALA A 668 17.45 -117.61 138.30
CA ALA A 668 18.12 -118.90 138.41
C ALA A 668 19.14 -118.95 139.57
N GLU A 669 19.90 -117.87 139.81
CA GLU A 669 20.86 -117.81 140.92
C GLU A 669 20.21 -117.96 142.30
N LYS A 670 18.98 -117.43 142.48
CA LYS A 670 18.21 -117.60 143.73
C LYS A 670 17.79 -119.04 143.96
N ALA A 671 17.33 -119.73 142.91
CA ALA A 671 16.93 -121.13 143.00
C ALA A 671 18.11 -122.05 143.38
N CYS A 672 19.34 -121.70 142.98
CA CYS A 672 20.53 -122.43 143.42
C CYS A 672 20.82 -122.27 144.92
N GLN A 673 20.63 -121.06 145.49
CA GLN A 673 20.83 -120.81 146.93
C GLN A 673 19.79 -121.55 147.79
N GLU A 674 18.53 -121.58 147.35
CA GLU A 674 17.48 -122.38 148.00
C GLU A 674 17.80 -123.88 147.97
N LEU A 675 18.51 -124.37 146.94
CA LEU A 675 18.89 -125.78 146.82
C LEU A 675 19.93 -126.21 147.88
N GLU A 676 20.99 -125.42 148.11
CA GLU A 676 22.01 -125.74 149.12
C GLU A 676 21.42 -125.81 150.54
N GLU A 677 20.51 -124.89 150.89
CA GLU A 677 19.80 -124.93 152.18
C GLU A 677 18.93 -126.18 152.39
N THR A 678 18.46 -126.82 151.31
CA THR A 678 17.70 -128.08 151.42
C THR A 678 18.59 -129.31 151.57
N GLN A 679 19.78 -129.33 150.97
CA GLN A 679 20.71 -130.45 151.08
C GLN A 679 21.19 -130.66 152.52
N GLY A 680 21.55 -129.57 153.22
CA GLY A 680 21.97 -129.63 154.63
C GLY A 680 20.89 -130.14 155.60
N ARG A 681 19.61 -130.12 155.21
CA ARG A 681 18.49 -130.66 156.00
C ARG A 681 18.23 -132.15 155.70
N LEU A 682 18.75 -132.68 154.59
CA LEU A 682 18.48 -134.04 154.13
C LEU A 682 19.38 -135.08 154.80
N GLU A 683 20.66 -134.77 155.06
CA GLU A 683 21.60 -135.69 155.72
C GLU A 683 21.28 -135.93 157.20
N ALA A 684 20.63 -134.97 157.88
CA ALA A 684 20.09 -135.18 159.22
C ALA A 684 18.93 -136.19 159.25
N ALA A 685 18.18 -136.32 158.15
CA ALA A 685 17.01 -137.20 158.06
C ALA A 685 17.35 -138.65 157.71
N THR A 686 18.47 -138.91 157.02
CA THR A 686 18.87 -140.27 156.60
C THR A 686 19.31 -141.17 157.76
N GLN A 687 19.74 -140.60 158.89
CA GLN A 687 19.94 -141.39 160.13
C GLN A 687 18.62 -141.83 160.78
N GLN A 688 17.55 -141.06 160.63
CA GLN A 688 16.31 -141.25 161.40
C GLN A 688 15.29 -142.18 160.71
N ASN A 689 15.42 -142.44 159.41
CA ASN A 689 14.44 -143.23 158.63
C ASN A 689 14.97 -144.54 158.00
N GLN A 690 16.02 -145.14 158.59
CA GLN A 690 16.10 -146.61 158.59
C GLN A 690 15.08 -147.24 159.56
N GLN A 691 14.45 -146.45 160.43
CA GLN A 691 13.50 -146.92 161.44
C GLN A 691 12.04 -146.71 160.99
N LEU A 692 11.50 -147.72 160.27
CA LEU A 692 10.07 -147.98 160.01
C LEU A 692 9.36 -147.28 158.83
N GLN A 693 9.96 -147.42 157.64
CA GLN A 693 9.38 -148.26 156.56
C GLN A 693 7.84 -148.15 156.25
N ALA A 694 7.54 -147.39 155.18
CA ALA A 694 6.52 -147.63 154.12
C ALA A 694 5.11 -146.96 154.14
N GLN A 695 4.63 -146.70 152.90
CA GLN A 695 3.25 -146.40 152.44
C GLN A 695 2.73 -144.92 152.41
N LEU A 696 3.23 -144.15 151.42
CA LEU A 696 2.52 -143.62 150.22
C LEU A 696 0.96 -143.47 150.21
N SER A 697 0.29 -142.55 149.47
CA SER A 697 0.66 -141.30 148.73
C SER A 697 -0.56 -140.67 147.98
N LEU A 698 -0.33 -139.54 147.25
CA LEU A 698 -0.89 -139.11 145.93
C LEU A 698 -1.94 -137.97 145.75
N MET A 699 -1.62 -137.10 144.78
CA MET A 699 -2.45 -136.37 143.77
C MET A 699 -3.31 -135.11 144.14
N ALA A 700 -3.64 -134.17 143.22
CA ALA A 700 -3.02 -133.64 141.96
C ALA A 700 -3.90 -132.54 141.28
N VAL A 701 -3.46 -132.03 140.10
CA VAL A 701 -4.22 -131.46 138.94
C VAL A 701 -4.36 -129.91 138.79
N PRO A 702 -4.03 -129.34 137.59
CA PRO A 702 -4.34 -127.95 137.13
C PRO A 702 -5.15 -127.86 135.79
N GLY A 703 -5.48 -126.65 135.27
CA GLY A 703 -5.75 -126.44 133.81
C GLY A 703 -6.71 -125.31 133.32
N GLU A 704 -6.21 -124.46 132.39
CA GLU A 704 -6.77 -123.88 131.11
C GLU A 704 -8.11 -123.04 130.99
N GLY A 705 -8.28 -122.36 129.82
CA GLY A 705 -9.37 -121.43 129.35
C GLY A 705 -8.82 -120.08 128.79
N ASP A 706 -9.46 -119.19 127.98
CA ASP A 706 -10.69 -119.09 127.12
C ASP A 706 -10.57 -117.80 126.21
N GLU A 707 -11.56 -117.31 125.44
CA GLU A 707 -11.66 -117.47 123.96
C GLU A 707 -11.66 -116.15 123.08
N LEU A 708 -12.78 -115.62 122.53
CA LEU A 708 -12.82 -114.64 121.38
C LEU A 708 -13.87 -113.49 121.43
N ASP A 709 -13.59 -112.41 120.65
CA ASP A 709 -14.43 -111.38 119.95
C ASP A 709 -15.73 -110.72 120.50
N SER A 710 -15.97 -109.44 120.10
CA SER A 710 -17.29 -108.74 120.09
C SER A 710 -17.27 -107.40 119.28
N GLU A 711 -18.38 -107.04 118.63
CA GLU A 711 -18.65 -105.73 117.96
C GLU A 711 -19.59 -104.81 118.79
N GLU A 712 -19.67 -103.50 118.50
CA GLU A 712 -20.94 -102.76 118.24
C GLU A 712 -20.80 -101.25 117.82
N LYS A 713 -21.49 -100.88 116.71
CA LYS A 713 -22.32 -99.67 116.41
C LYS A 713 -21.83 -98.19 116.47
N ASP A 714 -21.94 -97.49 115.33
CA ASP A 714 -22.96 -96.45 114.90
C ASP A 714 -23.59 -95.45 115.92
N GLU A 715 -24.11 -94.26 115.56
CA GLU A 715 -24.11 -93.35 114.35
C GLU A 715 -24.32 -91.90 114.86
N GLU A 716 -24.41 -90.76 114.13
CA GLU A 716 -24.47 -90.36 112.69
C GLU A 716 -23.40 -89.24 112.48
N ALA A 717 -23.21 -88.42 111.43
CA ALA A 717 -23.93 -88.03 110.19
C ALA A 717 -22.86 -87.58 109.14
N ALA A 718 -23.09 -87.08 107.92
CA ALA A 718 -24.30 -86.70 107.15
C ALA A 718 -24.01 -86.88 105.62
N ARG A 719 -24.92 -86.46 104.72
CA ARG A 719 -24.95 -86.87 103.28
C ARG A 719 -25.68 -85.84 102.36
N PRO A 720 -25.88 -86.06 101.01
CA PRO A 720 -24.97 -86.59 99.96
C PRO A 720 -25.15 -86.01 98.50
N LYS A 721 -24.20 -86.32 97.57
CA LYS A 721 -24.32 -86.80 96.13
C LYS A 721 -25.28 -86.09 95.10
N PRO A 722 -25.25 -86.35 93.73
CA PRO A 722 -24.65 -87.48 92.97
C PRO A 722 -23.99 -87.25 91.55
N SER A 723 -23.43 -88.35 91.01
CA SER A 723 -23.28 -88.76 89.57
C SER A 723 -22.13 -88.28 88.64
N MET A 724 -21.92 -89.08 87.56
CA MET A 724 -20.84 -89.11 86.53
C MET A 724 -21.33 -88.48 85.18
N PRO A 725 -20.64 -88.48 83.99
CA PRO A 725 -19.42 -89.19 83.55
C PRO A 725 -18.45 -88.37 82.63
N GLU A 726 -17.94 -88.98 81.55
CA GLU A 726 -16.88 -88.56 80.60
C GLU A 726 -17.15 -87.25 79.81
N GLY A 727 -16.09 -86.56 79.34
CA GLY A 727 -16.20 -85.43 78.40
C GLY A 727 -14.86 -84.84 77.92
N LEU A 728 -14.81 -84.41 76.66
CA LEU A 728 -13.68 -83.76 75.98
C LEU A 728 -13.57 -82.27 76.32
N GLU A 729 -12.35 -81.71 76.34
CA GLU A 729 -12.11 -80.30 75.93
C GLU A 729 -10.64 -80.07 75.51
N SER A 730 -10.40 -79.39 74.37
CA SER A 730 -9.06 -79.21 73.79
C SER A 730 -8.37 -77.91 74.28
N PRO A 731 -7.03 -77.89 74.44
CA PRO A 731 -6.25 -76.65 74.58
C PRO A 731 -6.57 -75.57 73.53
N GLU A 732 -6.97 -75.95 72.30
CA GLU A 732 -7.35 -74.98 71.27
C GLU A 732 -8.59 -74.15 71.64
N ALA A 733 -9.53 -74.69 72.42
CA ALA A 733 -10.71 -73.95 72.86
C ALA A 733 -10.33 -72.81 73.84
N MET A 734 -9.39 -73.09 74.74
CA MET A 734 -8.87 -72.11 75.70
C MET A 734 -8.06 -71.00 74.99
N VAL A 735 -7.25 -71.37 73.99
CA VAL A 735 -6.51 -70.41 73.16
C VAL A 735 -7.45 -69.58 72.27
N ALA A 736 -8.51 -70.18 71.72
CA ALA A 736 -9.53 -69.46 70.94
C ALA A 736 -10.27 -68.41 71.80
N TYR A 737 -10.58 -68.72 73.07
CA TYR A 737 -11.19 -67.77 74.00
C TYR A 737 -10.28 -66.56 74.28
N PHE A 738 -9.00 -66.77 74.58
CA PHE A 738 -8.07 -65.67 74.81
C PHE A 738 -7.80 -64.81 73.56
N ASN A 739 -7.72 -65.43 72.38
CA ASN A 739 -7.57 -64.70 71.12
C ASN A 739 -8.83 -63.89 70.77
N SER A 740 -10.03 -64.43 71.06
CA SER A 740 -11.30 -63.71 70.91
C SER A 740 -11.38 -62.50 71.86
N ALA A 741 -11.00 -62.68 73.13
CA ALA A 741 -10.98 -61.60 74.12
C ALA A 741 -9.99 -60.48 73.76
N LEU A 742 -8.81 -60.82 73.22
CA LEU A 742 -7.85 -59.85 72.71
C LEU A 742 -8.38 -59.09 71.48
N ALA A 743 -8.97 -59.79 70.50
CA ALA A 743 -9.54 -59.16 69.31
C ALA A 743 -10.66 -58.15 69.68
N GLY A 744 -11.56 -58.51 70.60
CA GLY A 744 -12.61 -57.61 71.09
C GLY A 744 -12.05 -56.38 71.82
N ALA A 745 -11.01 -56.57 72.63
CA ALA A 745 -10.33 -55.46 73.32
C ALA A 745 -9.61 -54.50 72.34
N GLU A 746 -9.04 -55.01 71.25
CA GLU A 746 -8.43 -54.17 70.21
C GLU A 746 -9.47 -53.46 69.34
N GLU A 747 -10.61 -54.10 69.04
CA GLU A 747 -11.70 -53.49 68.26
C GLU A 747 -12.38 -52.34 69.03
N GLU A 748 -12.68 -52.51 70.33
CA GLU A 748 -13.17 -51.41 71.17
C GLU A 748 -12.15 -50.28 71.31
N ARG A 749 -10.86 -50.62 71.45
CA ARG A 749 -9.76 -49.64 71.44
C ARG A 749 -9.64 -48.90 70.09
N ALA A 750 -10.06 -49.50 68.98
CA ALA A 750 -10.19 -48.85 67.69
C ALA A 750 -11.44 -47.95 67.60
N ARG A 751 -12.62 -48.44 68.04
CA ARG A 751 -13.87 -47.66 68.10
C ARG A 751 -13.71 -46.40 68.95
N LEU A 752 -13.16 -46.52 70.16
CA LEU A 752 -12.89 -45.37 71.04
C LEU A 752 -11.90 -44.36 70.42
N ARG A 753 -10.90 -44.82 69.66
CA ARG A 753 -10.00 -43.93 68.89
C ARG A 753 -10.71 -43.23 67.74
N GLN A 754 -11.67 -43.89 67.08
CA GLN A 754 -12.48 -43.29 66.02
C GLN A 754 -13.49 -42.27 66.58
N GLN A 755 -14.19 -42.61 67.66
CA GLN A 755 -15.06 -41.69 68.40
C GLN A 755 -14.28 -40.48 68.91
N LEU A 756 -13.07 -40.65 69.46
CA LEU A 756 -12.23 -39.53 69.89
C LEU A 756 -11.79 -38.63 68.73
N LYS A 757 -11.52 -39.19 67.53
CA LYS A 757 -11.27 -38.40 66.31
C LYS A 757 -12.51 -37.63 65.88
N GLU A 758 -13.68 -38.26 65.85
CA GLU A 758 -14.93 -37.62 65.46
C GLU A 758 -15.39 -36.55 66.47
N GLN A 759 -15.26 -36.82 67.77
CA GLN A 759 -15.52 -35.85 68.84
C GLN A 759 -14.58 -34.66 68.71
N LYS A 760 -13.27 -34.86 68.48
CA LYS A 760 -12.33 -33.76 68.18
C LYS A 760 -12.70 -32.98 66.91
N LEU A 761 -13.29 -33.64 65.90
CA LEU A 761 -13.76 -33.00 64.67
C LEU A 761 -15.12 -32.28 64.84
N ARG A 762 -15.97 -32.71 65.78
CA ARG A 762 -17.15 -31.96 66.23
C ARG A 762 -16.73 -30.76 67.07
N CYS A 763 -15.85 -30.91 68.05
CA CYS A 763 -15.31 -29.80 68.85
C CYS A 763 -14.58 -28.77 67.99
N ARG A 764 -13.80 -29.17 66.97
CA ARG A 764 -13.18 -28.22 66.02
C ARG A 764 -14.18 -27.49 65.11
N ARG A 765 -15.37 -28.06 64.86
CA ARG A 765 -16.44 -27.38 64.11
C ARG A 765 -17.27 -26.46 65.01
N LEU A 766 -17.56 -26.88 66.24
CA LEU A 766 -18.18 -26.03 67.26
C LEU A 766 -17.27 -24.83 67.62
N ALA A 767 -15.96 -25.03 67.76
CA ALA A 767 -14.98 -23.96 67.98
C ALA A 767 -14.73 -23.04 66.75
N ARG A 768 -15.43 -23.28 65.63
CA ARG A 768 -15.53 -22.35 64.49
C ARG A 768 -16.90 -21.67 64.36
N LEU A 769 -17.84 -22.01 65.25
CA LEU A 769 -19.21 -21.47 65.29
C LEU A 769 -19.55 -20.79 66.63
N ALA A 770 -18.73 -21.04 67.66
CA ALA A 770 -18.62 -20.26 68.89
C ALA A 770 -17.12 -20.10 69.20
N ALA A 771 -16.61 -18.95 69.66
CA ALA A 771 -17.28 -17.75 70.17
C ALA A 771 -16.55 -16.45 69.68
N PRO A 772 -16.66 -15.24 70.29
CA PRO A 772 -16.99 -14.05 69.49
C PRO A 772 -16.03 -12.85 69.69
N GLY A 773 -16.39 -11.65 69.20
CA GLY A 773 -15.98 -10.39 69.85
C GLY A 773 -16.88 -10.09 71.07
N PRO A 774 -16.72 -8.98 71.83
CA PRO A 774 -15.85 -7.81 71.67
C PRO A 774 -14.90 -7.71 72.92
N PRO A 775 -14.73 -6.61 73.71
CA PRO A 775 -14.72 -5.16 73.48
C PRO A 775 -13.46 -4.45 74.06
N ALA A 776 -13.52 -3.11 74.19
CA ALA A 776 -12.75 -2.27 75.12
C ALA A 776 -13.73 -1.31 75.86
N PRO A 777 -13.36 -0.44 76.84
CA PRO A 777 -12.03 -0.11 77.42
C PRO A 777 -11.99 0.04 78.99
N LYS A 778 -10.87 0.57 79.53
CA LYS A 778 -10.61 1.01 80.94
C LYS A 778 -10.36 -0.15 81.95
N GLU A 779 -9.64 -0.02 83.08
CA GLU A 779 -9.21 1.16 83.87
C GLU A 779 -7.95 0.88 84.74
N LYS A 780 -7.20 1.94 85.15
CA LYS A 780 -6.20 2.04 86.26
C LYS A 780 -4.91 1.19 86.27
N ALA A 781 -3.83 1.84 86.73
CA ALA A 781 -2.56 1.24 87.17
C ALA A 781 -2.53 1.10 88.72
N PRO A 782 -1.54 0.41 89.33
CA PRO A 782 -0.22 1.02 89.54
C PRO A 782 0.99 0.08 89.36
N ALA A 783 2.20 0.63 89.41
CA ALA A 783 3.45 -0.11 89.64
C ALA A 783 3.65 -0.41 91.14
N PRO A 784 4.55 -1.33 91.53
CA PRO A 784 5.99 -1.00 91.56
C PRO A 784 6.84 -2.01 90.77
N GLY A 785 8.13 -1.70 90.57
CA GLY A 785 9.05 -2.53 89.80
C GLY A 785 10.32 -2.94 90.54
N SER A 786 11.04 -3.87 89.94
CA SER A 786 12.46 -4.16 90.18
C SER A 786 13.08 -4.53 88.83
N GLY A 787 14.24 -3.98 88.49
CA GLY A 787 14.86 -4.22 87.19
C GLY A 787 15.47 -5.62 87.08
N ASP A 788 15.06 -6.37 86.06
CA ASP A 788 15.85 -7.44 85.46
C ASP A 788 15.75 -7.33 83.93
N GLY A 789 16.82 -7.70 83.22
CA GLY A 789 17.06 -7.41 81.80
C GLY A 789 16.29 -8.31 80.81
N SER A 790 15.11 -8.79 81.19
CA SER A 790 14.33 -9.74 80.39
C SER A 790 12.98 -9.16 80.00
N VAL A 791 12.74 -9.03 78.69
CA VAL A 791 11.43 -8.65 78.14
C VAL A 791 10.42 -9.72 78.57
N PRO A 792 9.30 -9.36 79.26
CA PRO A 792 8.33 -10.35 79.71
C PRO A 792 7.91 -11.29 78.57
N ARG A 793 7.93 -12.60 78.84
CA ARG A 793 7.60 -13.62 77.82
C ARG A 793 6.22 -13.37 77.18
N GLU A 794 5.30 -12.82 77.97
CA GLU A 794 3.96 -12.41 77.58
C GLU A 794 3.95 -11.22 76.61
N THR A 795 4.81 -10.20 76.81
CA THR A 795 4.90 -9.07 75.86
C THR A 795 5.64 -9.46 74.59
N HIS A 796 6.63 -10.36 74.67
CA HIS A 796 7.24 -10.96 73.48
C HIS A 796 6.22 -11.80 72.68
N GLN A 797 5.40 -12.63 73.35
CA GLN A 797 4.32 -13.37 72.69
C GLN A 797 3.21 -12.46 72.13
N ALA A 798 2.83 -11.40 72.85
CA ALA A 798 1.85 -10.42 72.35
C ALA A 798 2.38 -9.66 71.12
N LEU A 799 3.66 -9.28 71.12
CA LEU A 799 4.33 -8.66 69.98
C LEU A 799 4.44 -9.64 68.80
N GLN A 800 4.74 -10.92 69.06
CA GLN A 800 4.79 -11.94 68.01
C GLN A 800 3.41 -12.21 67.40
N VAL A 801 2.35 -12.31 68.20
CA VAL A 801 0.97 -12.43 67.71
C VAL A 801 0.51 -11.17 66.95
N ALA A 802 1.02 -9.99 67.30
CA ALA A 802 0.80 -8.76 66.52
C ALA A 802 1.57 -8.78 65.19
N MET A 803 2.82 -9.26 65.19
CA MET A 803 3.61 -9.48 63.98
C MET A 803 2.98 -10.50 63.04
N ASP A 804 2.55 -11.67 63.55
CA ASP A 804 1.89 -12.71 62.75
C ASP A 804 0.61 -12.16 62.09
N LYS A 805 -0.19 -11.37 62.83
CA LYS A 805 -1.38 -10.69 62.29
C LYS A 805 -1.03 -9.64 61.23
N LEU A 806 0.02 -8.86 61.44
CA LEU A 806 0.47 -7.86 60.47
C LEU A 806 1.04 -8.52 59.21
N GLN A 807 1.80 -9.61 59.35
CA GLN A 807 2.35 -10.40 58.26
C GLN A 807 1.23 -11.06 57.44
N ASN A 808 0.29 -11.74 58.09
CA ASN A 808 -0.87 -12.33 57.41
C ASN A 808 -1.66 -11.25 56.64
N ARG A 809 -1.97 -10.11 57.28
CA ARG A 809 -2.71 -9.02 56.65
C ARG A 809 -1.94 -8.34 55.51
N PHE A 810 -0.61 -8.27 55.60
CA PHE A 810 0.23 -7.81 54.50
C PHE A 810 0.24 -8.82 53.35
N THR A 811 0.28 -10.12 53.63
CA THR A 811 0.16 -11.18 52.61
C THR A 811 -1.22 -11.16 51.95
N GLU A 812 -2.30 -11.01 52.71
CA GLU A 812 -3.68 -10.83 52.21
C GLU A 812 -3.78 -9.62 51.27
N VAL A 813 -3.31 -8.44 51.69
CA VAL A 813 -3.35 -7.22 50.85
C VAL A 813 -2.44 -7.33 49.61
N MET A 814 -1.30 -8.03 49.71
CA MET A 814 -0.45 -8.29 48.54
C MET A 814 -1.08 -9.29 47.56
N GLN A 815 -1.86 -10.26 48.06
CA GLN A 815 -2.65 -11.18 47.25
C GLN A 815 -3.80 -10.43 46.57
N GLU A 816 -4.60 -9.68 47.32
CA GLU A 816 -5.67 -8.81 46.77
C GLU A 816 -5.13 -7.84 45.71
N LYS A 817 -3.93 -7.28 45.91
CA LYS A 817 -3.28 -6.43 44.92
C LYS A 817 -2.89 -7.19 43.64
N ALA A 818 -2.39 -8.41 43.75
CA ALA A 818 -2.04 -9.24 42.59
C ALA A 818 -3.31 -9.63 41.79
N ASP A 819 -4.34 -10.12 42.49
CA ASP A 819 -5.64 -10.49 41.90
C ASP A 819 -6.33 -9.27 41.23
N LEU A 820 -6.17 -8.06 41.81
CA LEU A 820 -6.63 -6.81 41.19
C LEU A 820 -5.78 -6.38 39.99
N GLN A 821 -4.47 -6.67 39.99
CA GLN A 821 -3.59 -6.32 38.87
C GLN A 821 -3.86 -7.21 37.65
N GLU A 822 -3.97 -8.53 37.84
CA GLU A 822 -4.40 -9.49 36.80
C GLU A 822 -5.73 -9.04 36.17
N ARG A 823 -6.67 -8.57 37.00
CA ARG A 823 -7.98 -8.08 36.58
C ARG A 823 -7.95 -6.71 35.90
N VAL A 824 -6.94 -5.88 36.13
CA VAL A 824 -6.68 -4.66 35.34
C VAL A 824 -6.11 -5.05 33.98
N GLU A 825 -5.11 -5.95 33.94
CA GLU A 825 -4.50 -6.45 32.70
C GLU A 825 -5.55 -7.14 31.80
N GLU A 826 -6.49 -7.91 32.37
CA GLU A 826 -7.62 -8.50 31.64
C GLU A 826 -8.60 -7.45 31.07
N LEU A 827 -8.84 -6.35 31.80
CA LEU A 827 -9.69 -5.25 31.34
C LEU A 827 -9.00 -4.41 30.26
N GLU A 828 -7.70 -4.15 30.38
CA GLU A 828 -6.90 -3.46 29.37
C GLU A 828 -6.90 -4.26 28.05
N HIS A 829 -6.71 -5.58 28.11
CA HIS A 829 -6.83 -6.46 26.94
C HIS A 829 -8.22 -6.36 26.28
N ARG A 830 -9.30 -6.37 27.06
CA ARG A 830 -10.67 -6.20 26.54
C ARG A 830 -10.89 -4.80 25.93
N CYS A 831 -10.31 -3.75 26.50
CA CYS A 831 -10.35 -2.40 25.92
C CYS A 831 -9.63 -2.34 24.57
N VAL A 832 -8.48 -3.00 24.43
CA VAL A 832 -7.73 -3.10 23.15
C VAL A 832 -8.53 -3.89 22.10
N GLN A 833 -9.20 -4.98 22.48
CA GLN A 833 -10.09 -5.71 21.59
C GLN A 833 -11.26 -4.83 21.11
N LEU A 834 -11.96 -4.16 22.04
CA LEU A 834 -13.07 -3.27 21.71
C LEU A 834 -12.65 -2.05 20.87
N SER A 835 -11.43 -1.52 21.02
CA SER A 835 -10.92 -0.50 20.11
C SER A 835 -10.69 -1.06 18.69
N GLY A 836 -10.12 -2.26 18.56
CA GLY A 836 -9.95 -2.90 17.24
C GLY A 836 -11.27 -3.24 16.55
N GLU A 837 -12.29 -3.67 17.31
CA GLU A 837 -13.65 -3.84 16.81
C GLU A 837 -14.27 -2.50 16.36
N THR A 838 -14.06 -1.43 17.14
CA THR A 838 -14.53 -0.07 16.80
C THR A 838 -13.85 0.48 15.54
N ASP A 839 -12.54 0.30 15.40
CA ASP A 839 -11.80 0.67 14.18
C ASP A 839 -12.29 -0.13 12.96
N THR A 840 -12.57 -1.42 13.12
CA THR A 840 -13.13 -2.28 12.06
C THR A 840 -14.53 -1.81 11.62
N ILE A 841 -15.38 -1.38 12.58
CA ILE A 841 -16.67 -0.76 12.28
C ILE A 841 -16.47 0.59 11.56
N GLY A 842 -15.45 1.37 11.93
CA GLY A 842 -15.04 2.59 11.23
C GLY A 842 -14.62 2.35 9.78
N GLU A 843 -13.80 1.32 9.52
CA GLU A 843 -13.42 0.90 8.16
C GLU A 843 -14.66 0.48 7.35
N TYR A 844 -15.59 -0.29 7.93
CA TYR A 844 -16.84 -0.67 7.26
C TYR A 844 -17.72 0.54 6.90
N ILE A 845 -17.86 1.51 7.82
CA ILE A 845 -18.59 2.76 7.57
C ILE A 845 -17.92 3.56 6.44
N ALA A 846 -16.59 3.65 6.40
CA ALA A 846 -15.85 4.33 5.34
C ALA A 846 -16.03 3.64 3.97
N LEU A 847 -15.97 2.30 3.93
CA LEU A 847 -16.25 1.50 2.74
C LEU A 847 -17.68 1.71 2.22
N TYR A 848 -18.68 1.71 3.11
CA TYR A 848 -20.08 1.96 2.74
C TYR A 848 -20.30 3.39 2.23
N GLN A 849 -19.64 4.39 2.83
CA GLN A 849 -19.69 5.77 2.35
C GLN A 849 -19.06 5.91 0.95
N SER A 850 -17.91 5.26 0.72
CA SER A 850 -17.24 5.20 -0.59
C SER A 850 -18.11 4.52 -1.66
N GLN A 851 -18.67 3.34 -1.34
CA GLN A 851 -19.58 2.62 -2.24
C GLN A 851 -20.82 3.47 -2.59
N ARG A 852 -21.38 4.18 -1.60
CA ARG A 852 -22.51 5.11 -1.80
C ARG A 852 -22.14 6.32 -2.65
N ALA A 853 -20.90 6.82 -2.56
CA ALA A 853 -20.39 7.89 -3.42
C ALA A 853 -20.27 7.41 -4.88
N VAL A 854 -19.69 6.24 -5.12
CA VAL A 854 -19.58 5.62 -6.46
C VAL A 854 -20.96 5.34 -7.07
N LEU A 855 -21.95 4.93 -6.27
CA LEU A 855 -23.33 4.74 -6.72
C LEU A 855 -24.02 6.06 -7.10
N LYS A 856 -23.77 7.15 -6.34
CA LYS A 856 -24.25 8.50 -6.70
C LYS A 856 -23.60 9.00 -7.98
N GLU A 857 -22.29 8.82 -8.14
CA GLU A 857 -21.57 9.27 -9.33
C GLU A 857 -22.07 8.55 -10.58
N ARG A 858 -22.28 7.22 -10.52
CA ARG A 858 -22.93 6.44 -11.59
C ARG A 858 -24.39 6.80 -11.85
N HIS A 859 -25.05 7.56 -10.97
CA HIS A 859 -26.35 8.16 -11.25
C HIS A 859 -26.18 9.50 -11.96
N ARG A 860 -25.27 10.34 -11.47
CA ARG A 860 -24.87 11.62 -12.08
C ARG A 860 -24.46 11.43 -13.55
N GLU A 861 -23.59 10.47 -13.85
CA GLU A 861 -23.16 10.11 -15.21
C GLU A 861 -24.32 9.74 -16.14
N LYS A 862 -25.32 9.01 -15.62
CA LYS A 862 -26.52 8.61 -16.38
C LYS A 862 -27.45 9.79 -16.63
N GLU A 863 -27.64 10.65 -15.63
CA GLU A 863 -28.43 11.87 -15.74
C GLU A 863 -27.78 12.84 -16.74
N GLU A 864 -26.45 13.00 -16.72
CA GLU A 864 -25.70 13.74 -17.74
C GLU A 864 -25.81 13.13 -19.15
N TYR A 865 -25.87 11.80 -19.26
CA TYR A 865 -26.10 11.13 -20.55
C TYR A 865 -27.53 11.34 -21.07
N ILE A 866 -28.54 11.23 -20.20
CA ILE A 866 -29.95 11.48 -20.52
C ILE A 866 -30.15 12.96 -20.93
N ASN A 867 -29.52 13.90 -20.21
CA ASN A 867 -29.60 15.33 -20.52
C ASN A 867 -28.96 15.67 -21.87
N ARG A 868 -27.79 15.09 -22.19
CA ARG A 868 -27.17 15.22 -23.52
C ARG A 868 -28.06 14.64 -24.62
N LEU A 869 -28.59 13.43 -24.44
CA LEU A 869 -29.50 12.80 -25.40
C LEU A 869 -30.80 13.60 -25.59
N ALA A 870 -31.28 14.30 -24.55
CA ALA A 870 -32.41 15.22 -24.64
C ALA A 870 -32.06 16.50 -25.42
N GLN A 871 -30.87 17.07 -25.22
CA GLN A 871 -30.37 18.20 -26.01
C GLN A 871 -30.18 17.81 -27.48
N ASP A 872 -29.50 16.70 -27.78
CA ASP A 872 -29.30 16.19 -29.14
C ASP A 872 -30.64 16.03 -29.89
N LYS A 873 -31.66 15.53 -29.17
CA LYS A 873 -33.03 15.40 -29.70
C LYS A 873 -33.69 16.75 -29.96
N GLU A 874 -33.48 17.76 -29.12
CA GLU A 874 -34.05 19.10 -29.33
C GLU A 874 -33.35 19.82 -30.49
N GLU A 875 -32.01 19.77 -30.56
CA GLU A 875 -31.25 20.26 -31.70
C GLU A 875 -31.65 19.57 -33.02
N MET A 876 -31.96 18.28 -32.97
CA MET A 876 -32.46 17.54 -34.14
C MET A 876 -33.86 18.01 -34.56
N LYS A 877 -34.74 18.40 -33.63
CA LYS A 877 -36.02 19.06 -33.97
C LYS A 877 -35.79 20.42 -34.62
N VAL A 878 -34.89 21.24 -34.07
CA VAL A 878 -34.58 22.57 -34.64
C VAL A 878 -34.07 22.41 -36.08
N LYS A 879 -33.10 21.53 -36.31
CA LYS A 879 -32.57 21.22 -37.65
C LYS A 879 -33.65 20.64 -38.60
N LEU A 880 -34.63 19.90 -38.08
CA LEU A 880 -35.79 19.44 -38.85
C LEU A 880 -36.76 20.59 -39.22
N LEU A 881 -36.98 21.55 -38.33
CA LEU A 881 -37.80 22.74 -38.60
C LEU A 881 -37.11 23.67 -39.60
N GLU A 882 -35.80 23.92 -39.46
CA GLU A 882 -34.98 24.65 -40.44
C GLU A 882 -35.04 23.98 -41.82
N LEU A 883 -34.93 22.65 -41.89
CA LEU A 883 -35.08 21.90 -43.14
C LEU A 883 -36.50 22.00 -43.72
N GLN A 884 -37.54 21.99 -42.86
CA GLN A 884 -38.92 22.15 -43.30
C GLN A 884 -39.18 23.57 -43.85
N GLU A 885 -38.60 24.60 -43.23
CA GLU A 885 -38.64 25.99 -43.70
C GLU A 885 -37.87 26.16 -45.02
N LEU A 886 -36.69 25.55 -45.16
CA LEU A 886 -35.93 25.55 -46.43
C LEU A 886 -36.69 24.80 -47.53
N VAL A 887 -37.38 23.70 -47.22
CA VAL A 887 -38.25 22.99 -48.17
C VAL A 887 -39.46 23.85 -48.56
N LEU A 888 -40.08 24.56 -47.62
CA LEU A 888 -41.17 25.50 -47.92
C LEU A 888 -40.70 26.60 -48.88
N HIS A 889 -39.60 27.28 -48.56
CA HIS A 889 -38.99 28.27 -49.44
C HIS A 889 -38.60 27.70 -50.82
N LEU A 890 -38.14 26.45 -50.91
CA LEU A 890 -37.84 25.79 -52.19
C LEU A 890 -39.11 25.43 -52.99
N VAL A 891 -40.23 25.13 -52.32
CA VAL A 891 -41.53 24.92 -52.97
C VAL A 891 -42.11 26.25 -53.46
N GLU A 892 -42.11 27.28 -52.61
CA GLU A 892 -42.54 28.63 -52.98
C GLU A 892 -41.69 29.22 -54.11
N HIS A 893 -40.37 29.04 -54.08
CA HIS A 893 -39.48 29.47 -55.16
C HIS A 893 -39.71 28.67 -56.46
N LYS A 894 -40.03 27.37 -56.38
CA LYS A 894 -40.45 26.59 -57.56
C LYS A 894 -41.80 27.05 -58.10
N GLU A 895 -42.78 27.34 -57.24
CA GLU A 895 -44.05 27.93 -57.66
C GLU A 895 -43.84 29.31 -58.30
N TRP A 896 -42.95 30.13 -57.74
CA TRP A 896 -42.60 31.45 -58.28
C TRP A 896 -41.92 31.32 -59.65
N GLN A 897 -40.96 30.38 -59.80
CA GLN A 897 -40.38 30.02 -61.09
C GLN A 897 -41.44 29.55 -62.10
N CYS A 898 -42.39 28.70 -61.70
CA CYS A 898 -43.50 28.28 -62.56
C CYS A 898 -44.40 29.47 -62.97
N LYS A 899 -44.70 30.37 -62.03
CA LYS A 899 -45.51 31.59 -62.28
C LYS A 899 -44.78 32.59 -63.19
N VAL A 900 -43.45 32.67 -63.12
CA VAL A 900 -42.60 33.56 -63.95
C VAL A 900 -42.29 32.96 -65.34
N LEU A 901 -42.25 31.64 -65.48
CA LEU A 901 -42.10 30.94 -66.78
C LEU A 901 -43.42 30.76 -67.54
N ALA A 902 -44.57 31.00 -66.91
CA ALA A 902 -45.91 30.85 -67.49
C ALA A 902 -46.25 31.68 -68.77
N PRO A 903 -45.73 32.91 -69.02
CA PRO A 903 -46.19 33.72 -70.14
C PRO A 903 -45.58 33.37 -71.50
N ALA A 904 -44.89 32.23 -71.64
CA ALA A 904 -44.16 31.83 -72.85
C ALA A 904 -44.86 30.79 -73.73
N GLN A 905 -45.90 30.09 -73.25
CA GLN A 905 -46.61 29.05 -74.04
C GLN A 905 -48.13 29.14 -73.85
N ASN A 906 -48.79 29.92 -74.72
CA ASN A 906 -50.24 29.90 -74.91
C ASN A 906 -50.59 30.25 -76.36
N LEU A 907 -50.74 29.22 -77.20
CA LEU A 907 -51.34 29.35 -78.55
C LEU A 907 -52.04 28.04 -78.93
N ALA A 908 -53.35 28.16 -79.21
CA ALA A 908 -54.29 27.14 -79.73
C ALA A 908 -54.60 25.90 -78.86
N GLY A 909 -55.90 25.57 -78.72
CA GLY A 909 -56.31 24.15 -78.62
C GLY A 909 -57.32 23.68 -77.55
N GLU A 910 -58.37 24.44 -77.21
CA GLU A 910 -59.57 23.86 -76.57
C GLU A 910 -60.41 23.01 -77.57
N PRO A 911 -61.45 22.20 -77.18
CA PRO A 911 -62.02 22.00 -75.84
C PRO A 911 -62.41 20.55 -75.42
N ALA A 912 -62.91 20.43 -74.19
CA ALA A 912 -63.99 19.55 -73.69
C ALA A 912 -63.87 18.00 -73.65
N ALA A 913 -63.78 17.45 -72.44
CA ALA A 913 -64.84 16.63 -71.81
C ALA A 913 -64.60 16.41 -70.30
N ALA A 914 -65.67 16.26 -69.50
CA ALA A 914 -65.65 16.04 -68.03
C ALA A 914 -67.04 15.57 -67.56
N PRO A 915 -67.30 15.23 -66.27
CA PRO A 915 -66.55 14.45 -65.25
C PRO A 915 -67.45 13.22 -64.84
N PRO A 916 -67.59 12.69 -63.59
CA PRO A 916 -66.87 12.85 -62.31
C PRO A 916 -66.60 11.54 -61.49
N ALA A 917 -66.20 11.73 -60.21
CA ALA A 917 -66.17 10.78 -59.08
C ALA A 917 -64.92 9.84 -58.99
N GLN A 918 -64.46 9.41 -57.80
CA GLN A 918 -65.03 9.50 -56.44
C GLN A 918 -63.95 9.42 -55.32
N GLU A 919 -64.14 10.14 -54.18
CA GLU A 919 -63.72 9.85 -52.76
C GLU A 919 -62.28 9.36 -52.40
N LEU A 920 -61.65 9.64 -51.25
CA LEU A 920 -61.90 10.37 -49.96
C LEU A 920 -60.61 11.20 -49.63
N GLY A 921 -60.48 12.07 -48.61
CA GLY A 921 -61.36 12.60 -47.56
C GLY A 921 -60.54 13.11 -46.35
N ASN A 922 -60.86 14.31 -45.83
CA ASN A 922 -60.06 15.00 -44.79
C ASN A 922 -60.43 14.62 -43.34
N ALA A 923 -59.48 14.73 -42.41
CA ALA A 923 -59.75 14.94 -40.97
C ALA A 923 -58.58 15.69 -40.28
N ASN A 924 -58.85 16.32 -39.14
CA ASN A 924 -57.94 17.20 -38.39
C ASN A 924 -58.00 16.88 -36.87
N GLY A 925 -56.98 17.24 -36.10
CA GLY A 925 -56.91 17.09 -34.64
C GLY A 925 -55.45 17.09 -34.15
N GLN A 926 -54.92 18.14 -33.53
CA GLN A 926 -55.21 18.67 -32.18
C GLN A 926 -54.64 17.80 -31.06
N GLY A 927 -53.65 18.34 -30.34
CA GLY A 927 -53.03 17.75 -29.16
C GLY A 927 -52.54 18.87 -28.24
N ASP A 928 -53.27 19.11 -27.15
CA ASP A 928 -53.06 20.24 -26.24
C ASP A 928 -52.15 19.86 -25.06
N MET A 929 -51.74 20.85 -24.26
CA MET A 929 -50.78 20.68 -23.16
C MET A 929 -51.31 19.81 -22.01
N GLN A 930 -50.40 19.05 -21.37
CA GLN A 930 -50.45 18.94 -19.92
C GLN A 930 -49.06 18.72 -19.29
N VAL A 931 -48.70 19.61 -18.37
CA VAL A 931 -47.56 19.47 -17.45
C VAL A 931 -48.12 19.03 -16.10
N VAL A 932 -47.59 17.93 -15.55
CA VAL A 932 -47.89 17.51 -14.17
C VAL A 932 -46.60 17.08 -13.48
N SER A 933 -46.07 17.94 -12.63
CA SER A 933 -45.13 17.55 -11.57
C SER A 933 -45.92 16.97 -10.39
N LEU A 934 -45.41 15.93 -9.73
CA LEU A 934 -45.71 15.66 -8.32
C LEU A 934 -44.55 14.88 -7.67
N ALA A 935 -44.47 14.94 -6.34
CA ALA A 935 -43.28 14.57 -5.57
C ALA A 935 -43.48 13.34 -4.67
N ASN A 936 -42.37 12.93 -4.04
CA ASN A 936 -42.18 12.05 -2.88
C ASN A 936 -43.43 11.58 -2.11
N ASN A 937 -43.41 10.31 -1.69
CA ASN A 937 -43.29 9.93 -0.26
C ASN A 937 -43.01 8.42 -0.10
N ASP A 938 -42.60 8.03 1.10
CA ASP A 938 -42.06 6.70 1.42
C ASP A 938 -43.08 5.65 1.90
N ASP A 939 -42.58 4.40 1.92
CA ASP A 939 -42.84 3.33 2.91
C ASP A 939 -44.05 2.37 2.72
N VAL A 940 -43.98 1.29 3.52
CA VAL A 940 -44.90 0.15 3.74
C VAL A 940 -44.79 -1.05 2.79
N ALA A 941 -44.31 -2.15 3.38
CA ALA A 941 -44.56 -3.56 3.03
C ALA A 941 -44.82 -4.33 4.36
N PRO A 942 -45.16 -5.64 4.39
CA PRO A 942 -45.55 -6.59 3.32
C PRO A 942 -47.02 -7.10 3.57
N PRO A 943 -47.50 -8.33 3.21
CA PRO A 943 -46.96 -9.62 3.66
C PRO A 943 -46.94 -10.81 2.65
N GLN A 944 -45.97 -11.70 2.86
CA GLN A 944 -46.00 -13.18 2.78
C GLN A 944 -46.88 -13.93 1.74
N GLY A 945 -46.21 -14.80 0.96
CA GLY A 945 -46.44 -16.26 1.07
C GLY A 945 -47.40 -16.95 0.09
N GLU A 946 -46.84 -17.67 -0.90
CA GLU A 946 -46.83 -19.15 -1.00
C GLU A 946 -46.29 -19.60 -2.37
N ALA A 947 -46.00 -20.90 -2.54
CA ALA A 947 -45.40 -21.43 -3.76
C ALA A 947 -46.09 -22.72 -4.23
N LEU A 948 -46.54 -22.78 -5.49
CA LEU A 948 -46.69 -24.03 -6.25
C LEU A 948 -46.86 -23.83 -7.78
N ARG A 949 -45.90 -24.39 -8.52
CA ARG A 949 -45.96 -24.98 -9.88
C ARG A 949 -47.28 -24.78 -10.67
N GLY A 950 -47.27 -23.93 -11.71
CA GLY A 950 -48.39 -23.74 -12.66
C GLY A 950 -48.44 -24.75 -13.81
N PRO A 951 -49.26 -24.48 -14.85
CA PRO A 951 -48.75 -24.61 -16.22
C PRO A 951 -49.18 -23.49 -17.21
N SER A 952 -48.30 -23.24 -18.19
CA SER A 952 -48.55 -22.68 -19.53
C SER A 952 -49.56 -21.53 -19.73
N ALA A 953 -49.02 -20.31 -19.89
CA ALA A 953 -49.63 -19.17 -20.59
C ALA A 953 -48.62 -18.64 -21.66
N PRO A 954 -49.01 -17.75 -22.60
CA PRO A 954 -48.38 -17.67 -23.93
C PRO A 954 -46.96 -17.10 -23.97
N GLU A 955 -46.28 -17.32 -25.11
CA GLU A 955 -44.93 -16.83 -25.35
C GLU A 955 -44.84 -15.30 -25.23
N ASN A 956 -43.79 -14.84 -24.55
CA ASN A 956 -43.53 -13.42 -24.36
C ASN A 956 -43.09 -12.78 -25.69
N PRO A 957 -43.67 -11.65 -26.14
CA PRO A 957 -43.31 -11.04 -27.43
C PRO A 957 -41.83 -10.66 -27.49
N THR A 958 -41.25 -10.21 -26.37
CA THR A 958 -39.81 -9.95 -26.20
C THR A 958 -38.95 -11.17 -26.55
N LYS A 959 -39.44 -12.39 -26.31
CA LYS A 959 -38.72 -13.63 -26.63
C LYS A 959 -38.72 -13.88 -28.15
N GLN A 960 -39.83 -13.60 -28.84
CA GLN A 960 -39.90 -13.64 -30.30
C GLN A 960 -39.15 -12.47 -30.96
N GLN A 961 -39.00 -11.33 -30.27
CA GLN A 961 -38.12 -10.22 -30.68
C GLN A 961 -36.65 -10.66 -30.64
N VAL A 962 -36.21 -11.29 -29.53
CA VAL A 962 -34.84 -11.82 -29.37
C VAL A 962 -34.55 -12.94 -30.36
N ILE A 963 -35.49 -13.85 -30.61
CA ILE A 963 -35.32 -14.91 -31.63
C ILE A 963 -35.19 -14.31 -33.04
N ARG A 964 -35.98 -13.28 -33.38
CA ARG A 964 -35.80 -12.54 -34.66
C ARG A 964 -34.43 -11.90 -34.76
N LEU A 965 -34.03 -11.12 -33.76
CA LEU A 965 -32.72 -10.45 -33.71
C LEU A 965 -31.56 -11.45 -33.82
N LEU A 966 -31.65 -12.62 -33.17
CA LEU A 966 -30.64 -13.68 -33.30
C LEU A 966 -30.59 -14.26 -34.74
N HIS A 967 -31.74 -14.48 -35.37
CA HIS A 967 -31.82 -15.00 -36.74
C HIS A 967 -31.41 -13.97 -37.81
N GLU A 968 -31.55 -12.68 -37.49
CA GLU A 968 -31.18 -11.53 -38.31
C GLU A 968 -29.67 -11.24 -38.22
N ILE A 969 -29.08 -11.31 -37.02
CA ILE A 969 -27.63 -11.31 -36.79
C ILE A 969 -26.94 -12.51 -37.50
N GLN A 970 -27.65 -13.62 -37.68
CA GLN A 970 -27.10 -14.83 -38.30
C GLN A 970 -27.14 -14.83 -39.84
N ASN A 971 -27.70 -13.79 -40.47
CA ASN A 971 -27.80 -13.65 -41.93
C ASN A 971 -27.18 -12.33 -42.43
N THR A 972 -25.87 -12.15 -42.22
CA THR A 972 -25.12 -11.00 -42.75
C THR A 972 -24.90 -11.11 -44.26
N GLN A 973 -25.87 -10.65 -45.06
CA GLN A 973 -25.64 -10.40 -46.49
C GLN A 973 -24.81 -9.12 -46.65
N GLU A 974 -23.75 -9.19 -47.47
CA GLU A 974 -22.73 -8.13 -47.55
C GLU A 974 -23.30 -6.79 -48.08
N CYS A 975 -23.01 -5.69 -47.38
CA CYS A 975 -23.25 -4.32 -47.83
C CYS A 975 -21.93 -3.53 -47.74
N PRO A 976 -21.39 -2.98 -48.84
CA PRO A 976 -20.04 -2.43 -48.86
C PRO A 976 -19.98 -0.98 -48.36
N GLY A 977 -19.45 -0.77 -47.15
CA GLY A 977 -19.14 0.58 -46.65
C GLY A 977 -18.51 0.59 -45.26
N LEU A 978 -17.37 1.29 -45.13
CA LEU A 978 -16.68 1.67 -43.88
C LEU A 978 -16.10 0.55 -42.99
N GLY A 979 -14.75 0.49 -42.97
CA GLY A 979 -14.00 0.35 -41.71
C GLY A 979 -13.73 -1.06 -41.16
N ASN A 980 -12.72 -1.74 -41.70
CA ASN A 980 -12.15 -2.95 -41.08
C ASN A 980 -11.72 -2.70 -39.62
N ASN A 981 -12.24 -3.49 -38.67
CA ASN A 981 -11.77 -3.52 -37.29
C ASN A 981 -11.57 -5.01 -36.87
N PRO A 982 -10.36 -5.47 -36.53
CA PRO A 982 -10.05 -6.90 -36.44
C PRO A 982 -10.45 -7.52 -35.10
N TYR A 983 -11.63 -8.15 -35.04
CA TYR A 983 -12.02 -9.02 -33.94
C TYR A 983 -11.43 -10.43 -34.15
N ILE A 984 -10.37 -10.76 -33.41
CA ILE A 984 -9.78 -12.11 -33.37
C ILE A 984 -10.64 -13.00 -32.43
N PRO A 985 -11.21 -14.13 -32.89
CA PRO A 985 -11.96 -15.03 -32.01
C PRO A 985 -11.04 -15.87 -31.13
N PHE A 986 -11.17 -15.75 -29.80
CA PHE A 986 -10.46 -16.60 -28.85
C PHE A 986 -11.22 -17.93 -28.64
N PHE A 987 -10.60 -19.04 -29.02
CA PHE A 987 -11.10 -20.39 -28.71
C PHE A 987 -10.38 -20.97 -27.50
N TYR A 988 -11.15 -21.42 -26.50
CA TYR A 988 -10.62 -22.16 -25.36
C TYR A 988 -10.72 -23.67 -25.61
N ARG A 989 -9.59 -24.37 -25.50
CA ARG A 989 -9.53 -25.81 -25.25
C ARG A 989 -8.57 -26.02 -24.07
N ALA A 990 -9.01 -26.75 -23.06
CA ALA A 990 -8.12 -27.20 -21.99
C ALA A 990 -7.25 -28.36 -22.49
N ASP A 991 -6.02 -28.44 -21.97
CA ASP A 991 -5.06 -29.50 -22.22
C ASP A 991 -4.62 -30.06 -20.85
N ASP A 992 -4.30 -31.34 -20.75
CA ASP A 992 -4.41 -32.15 -19.51
C ASP A 992 -3.53 -31.73 -18.31
N ASN A 993 -2.71 -30.68 -18.43
CA ASN A 993 -1.84 -30.13 -17.37
C ASN A 993 -2.31 -28.78 -16.78
N ASN A 994 -3.51 -28.30 -17.10
CA ASN A 994 -4.10 -27.06 -16.55
C ASN A 994 -3.31 -25.73 -16.81
N GLU A 995 -2.34 -25.71 -17.73
CA GLU A 995 -1.70 -24.47 -18.17
C GLU A 995 -2.44 -23.84 -19.37
N VAL A 996 -3.04 -22.65 -19.20
CA VAL A 996 -3.69 -21.93 -20.30
C VAL A 996 -2.65 -21.20 -21.16
N LYS A 997 -2.21 -21.83 -22.25
CA LYS A 997 -1.34 -21.20 -23.26
C LYS A 997 -2.17 -20.58 -24.38
N ILE A 998 -2.19 -19.24 -24.43
CA ILE A 998 -2.77 -18.48 -25.55
C ILE A 998 -1.77 -18.50 -26.70
N MET A 999 -2.12 -19.17 -27.81
CA MET A 999 -1.46 -18.95 -29.10
C MET A 999 -2.28 -17.95 -29.91
N VAL A 1000 -1.60 -16.97 -30.50
CA VAL A 1000 -2.16 -16.06 -31.50
C VAL A 1000 -1.56 -16.43 -32.85
N ILE A 1001 -2.39 -16.43 -33.89
CA ILE A 1001 -2.01 -16.48 -35.30
C ILE A 1001 -2.53 -15.19 -35.95
#